data_AF-A0A2E3WTF0-F1
#
_entry.id   AF-A0A2E3WTF0-F1
#
_cell.length_a   1.000
_cell.length_b   1.000
_cell.length_c   1.000
_cell.angle_alpha   90.00
_cell.angle_beta   90.00
_cell.angle_gamma   90.00
#
_symmetry.space_group_name_H-M   'P 1'
#
loop_
_entity.id
_entity.type
_entity.pdbx_description
1 polymer ?
#
loop_
_entity_poly.entity_id
_entity_poly.type
_entity_poly.pdbx_seq_one_letter_code
_entity_poly.pdbx_strand_id
1 'polypeptide(L)'
;MRKKESYVLLSTVRCLVLLFLGGGIAYSGILLGNWVAFDYSLSGLNLSQVAWELLGAQFAILLYNGIVGSSILRKIGGFHRRGSKIQSVTGRKNRRASYLGLAASILAVYCSKQHFFVTAEMASKFFTMLRSEYLFYLTTILNINTAFFFGICGYLVGSIVSNLIGIRLPLGVWIQLKRKNSIVLGTINEEDPEKSTKWARISEGGLRGNILITGSIGSGKTQGTILPYFKQAITNFSKKTPFLLIDPKGTFIKKAINIALMNNRYNDIFHIKLNGVHKINPVYRKDALKNSEFSKIAEMIRAAQINFLGKSNETPFWEFQANSLVRNAVVYASATKGYYTLNDIYLVLMGLRDNSIEDELENALYSKEWDQEESHNIKVAIHYFRNAYRQLDEKVRSGITATATTFLTQFTEYQATKIFCPPEDSNNTLSIDELVTEGKIIMFDIENPALARSLGTLIKICYQQAVLDIINSGNTAEEHIFTFIDEYQDVVTSGFGGALGDDRFLAKARESKSITVVGTQGLVSLENSIGKSEATYELIQNFRTRIACHSSDKKTISNIQELMGKEEKEQVSQSYGEMANDPKKSLVLGGYDTTKANINESFVRSSYRDFTAPTSEFARLQTMEAYAQIFDGVSTRFEKLYLKPHFIKWKALSHKNILRILGKKTSLIGKILAILLGLTQTANATPDICSVVSTKDFSTCLDMRVTPTMCGSYPPRPCLQFDYYVPQTFIEVTTTPKVSYFSALPVASSQLASAGKQTSTWGAAEGDHETTSYLARTITIPYSYLAFEEMPCGGARMERLCFDGMSEHLGSHWATGHADKLQPKFLAWAAAPKMCLLKGAISSVGFQDGGAPSGGSPMCSFNIPELPTTIPSTHSVCNGWGVFYPRSGTYHGPASLTGSLMIASRIKSLSSEVFNSTPNSLDEKWQMISPQSSSCFREGQNIAYLENIKNVRDLGKLMGKGRKGRLFSIWKKVSCKKDLYWGATTTAILAAMKGMCAPKSTGKDL
;
A
#
# COMPACT_ATOMS: atom_id res chain seq x y z
N MET A 1 -54.37 -17.64 -6.70
CA MET A 1 -53.44 -18.25 -5.69
C MET A 1 -52.72 -17.24 -4.78
N ARG A 2 -52.75 -15.92 -5.05
CA ARG A 2 -52.55 -14.77 -4.11
C ARG A 2 -52.34 -15.04 -2.59
N LYS A 3 -53.42 -15.48 -1.93
CA LYS A 3 -53.65 -15.31 -0.47
C LYS A 3 -53.42 -16.57 0.39
N LYS A 4 -53.34 -17.78 -0.18
CA LYS A 4 -53.23 -19.03 0.62
C LYS A 4 -51.84 -19.22 1.24
N GLU A 5 -50.77 -18.97 0.50
CA GLU A 5 -49.39 -19.22 0.98
C GLU A 5 -48.96 -18.24 2.09
N SER A 6 -49.30 -16.95 1.97
CA SER A 6 -49.05 -15.97 3.03
C SER A 6 -49.77 -16.31 4.33
N TYR A 7 -50.96 -16.91 4.25
CA TYR A 7 -51.72 -17.35 5.42
C TYR A 7 -51.08 -18.58 6.09
N VAL A 8 -50.58 -19.54 5.29
CA VAL A 8 -49.86 -20.73 5.79
C VAL A 8 -48.53 -20.36 6.44
N LEU A 9 -47.79 -19.38 5.90
CA LEU A 9 -46.55 -18.91 6.52
C LEU A 9 -46.82 -18.13 7.81
N LEU A 10 -47.86 -17.31 7.86
CA LEU A 10 -48.23 -16.56 9.07
C LEU A 10 -48.84 -17.47 10.15
N SER A 11 -49.57 -18.53 9.76
CA SER A 11 -50.12 -19.51 10.71
C SER A 11 -49.05 -20.45 11.26
N THR A 12 -48.10 -20.93 10.45
CA THR A 12 -46.96 -21.71 10.96
C THR A 12 -46.06 -20.90 11.89
N VAL A 13 -45.82 -19.62 11.58
CA VAL A 13 -45.08 -18.72 12.49
C VAL A 13 -45.88 -18.41 13.77
N ARG A 14 -47.21 -18.23 13.70
CA ARG A 14 -48.05 -18.11 14.90
C ARG A 14 -48.08 -19.38 15.74
N CYS A 15 -48.20 -20.56 15.12
CA CYS A 15 -48.12 -21.85 15.83
C CYS A 15 -46.75 -22.05 16.48
N LEU A 16 -45.65 -21.70 15.80
CA LEU A 16 -44.31 -21.77 16.40
C LEU A 16 -44.16 -20.79 17.57
N VAL A 17 -44.63 -19.54 17.44
CA VAL A 17 -44.57 -18.57 18.55
C VAL A 17 -45.47 -18.99 19.72
N LEU A 18 -46.64 -19.59 19.46
CA LEU A 18 -47.53 -20.14 20.50
C LEU A 18 -46.97 -21.42 21.13
N LEU A 19 -46.26 -22.27 20.38
CA LEU A 19 -45.53 -23.43 20.92
C LEU A 19 -44.31 -23.01 21.75
N PHE A 20 -43.61 -21.94 21.37
CA PHE A 20 -42.49 -21.40 22.15
C PHE A 20 -42.95 -20.63 23.39
N LEU A 21 -44.05 -19.86 23.32
CA LEU A 21 -44.64 -19.21 24.49
C LEU A 21 -45.33 -20.22 25.41
N GLY A 22 -46.13 -21.15 24.86
CA GLY A 22 -46.76 -22.22 25.63
C GLY A 22 -45.74 -23.18 26.24
N GLY A 23 -44.70 -23.54 25.50
CA GLY A 23 -43.56 -24.32 26.02
C GLY A 23 -42.78 -23.56 27.08
N GLY A 24 -42.54 -22.25 26.90
CA GLY A 24 -41.88 -21.41 27.90
C GLY A 24 -42.70 -21.23 29.19
N ILE A 25 -44.01 -21.04 29.07
CA ILE A 25 -44.95 -20.91 30.20
C ILE A 25 -45.13 -22.25 30.91
N ALA A 26 -45.21 -23.37 30.18
CA ALA A 26 -45.20 -24.71 30.76
C ALA A 26 -43.87 -25.01 31.46
N TYR A 27 -42.72 -24.63 30.88
CA TYR A 27 -41.41 -24.82 31.49
C TYR A 27 -41.21 -23.96 32.75
N SER A 28 -41.68 -22.71 32.75
CA SER A 28 -41.70 -21.88 33.96
C SER A 28 -42.72 -22.36 35.00
N GLY A 29 -43.86 -22.91 34.57
CA GLY A 29 -44.87 -23.48 35.45
C GLY A 29 -44.43 -24.79 36.09
N ILE A 30 -43.72 -25.64 35.36
CA ILE A 30 -43.08 -26.86 35.89
C ILE A 30 -41.92 -26.47 36.83
N LEU A 31 -41.11 -25.47 36.48
CA LEU A 31 -40.05 -24.98 37.38
C LEU A 31 -40.62 -24.37 38.68
N LEU A 32 -41.67 -23.54 38.62
CA LEU A 32 -42.33 -22.98 39.80
C LEU A 32 -43.08 -24.03 40.62
N GLY A 33 -43.81 -24.93 39.97
CA GLY A 33 -44.50 -26.05 40.62
C GLY A 33 -43.53 -26.98 41.33
N ASN A 34 -42.40 -27.30 40.68
CA ASN A 34 -41.35 -28.09 41.29
C ASN A 34 -40.62 -27.31 42.39
N TRP A 35 -40.43 -25.98 42.29
CA TRP A 35 -39.80 -25.18 43.36
C TRP A 35 -40.67 -25.16 44.63
N VAL A 36 -41.99 -24.97 44.47
CA VAL A 36 -42.94 -24.99 45.59
C VAL A 36 -43.06 -26.39 46.20
N ALA A 37 -42.93 -27.47 45.39
CA ALA A 37 -42.85 -28.84 45.89
C ALA A 37 -41.50 -29.14 46.59
N PHE A 38 -40.40 -28.53 46.15
CA PHE A 38 -39.05 -28.76 46.67
C PHE A 38 -38.86 -28.19 48.09
N ASP A 39 -39.47 -27.04 48.38
CA ASP A 39 -39.48 -26.45 49.74
C ASP A 39 -40.39 -27.23 50.72
N TYR A 40 -41.42 -27.93 50.21
CA TYR A 40 -42.40 -28.65 51.05
C TYR A 40 -42.12 -30.15 51.25
N SER A 41 -41.12 -30.73 50.58
CA SER A 41 -40.86 -32.19 50.59
C SER A 41 -39.42 -32.58 50.96
N LEU A 42 -38.82 -31.84 51.90
CA LEU A 42 -37.51 -32.18 52.48
C LEU A 42 -37.55 -33.32 53.53
N SER A 43 -38.72 -33.95 53.71
CA SER A 43 -38.93 -35.10 54.60
C SER A 43 -39.69 -36.22 53.90
N GLY A 44 -38.98 -37.09 53.16
CA GLY A 44 -39.52 -38.41 52.78
C GLY A 44 -39.22 -39.00 51.39
N LEU A 45 -38.46 -38.33 50.51
CA LEU A 45 -38.19 -38.84 49.16
C LEU A 45 -36.82 -39.50 48.99
N ASN A 46 -36.81 -40.64 48.29
CA ASN A 46 -35.61 -41.45 48.03
C ASN A 46 -34.68 -40.74 47.03
N LEU A 47 -33.39 -40.59 47.38
CA LEU A 47 -32.40 -39.85 46.58
C LEU A 47 -32.27 -40.36 45.13
N SER A 48 -32.48 -41.66 44.91
CA SER A 48 -32.45 -42.30 43.59
C SER A 48 -33.56 -41.81 42.66
N GLN A 49 -34.74 -41.49 43.19
CA GLN A 49 -35.92 -41.12 42.40
C GLN A 49 -35.79 -39.71 41.83
N VAL A 50 -35.31 -38.76 42.65
CA VAL A 50 -34.98 -37.39 42.23
C VAL A 50 -33.86 -37.39 41.18
N ALA A 51 -32.86 -38.28 41.31
CA ALA A 51 -31.79 -38.42 40.32
C ALA A 51 -32.30 -38.92 38.96
N TRP A 52 -33.27 -39.85 38.94
CA TRP A 52 -33.90 -40.34 37.70
C TRP A 52 -34.73 -39.28 36.99
N GLU A 53 -35.50 -38.46 37.72
CA GLU A 53 -36.27 -37.36 37.12
C GLU A 53 -35.35 -36.27 36.53
N LEU A 54 -34.26 -35.93 37.21
CA LEU A 54 -33.24 -35.01 36.71
C LEU A 54 -32.52 -35.55 35.45
N LEU A 55 -32.19 -36.85 35.42
CA LEU A 55 -31.64 -37.50 34.23
C LEU A 55 -32.63 -37.50 33.06
N GLY A 56 -33.91 -37.76 33.33
CA GLY A 56 -35.00 -37.69 32.33
C GLY A 56 -35.14 -36.30 31.72
N ALA A 57 -35.12 -35.25 32.56
CA ALA A 57 -35.17 -33.85 32.11
C ALA A 57 -33.96 -33.48 31.23
N GLN A 58 -32.74 -33.89 31.62
CA GLN A 58 -31.53 -33.66 30.82
C GLN A 58 -31.57 -34.42 29.48
N PHE A 59 -32.08 -35.65 29.46
CA PHE A 59 -32.23 -36.43 28.24
C PHE A 59 -33.25 -35.82 27.27
N ALA A 60 -34.36 -35.28 27.78
CA ALA A 60 -35.35 -34.55 26.99
C ALA A 60 -34.78 -33.27 26.35
N ILE A 61 -33.95 -32.52 27.09
CA ILE A 61 -33.23 -31.33 26.57
C ILE A 61 -32.25 -31.73 25.45
N LEU A 62 -31.54 -32.84 25.62
CA LEU A 62 -30.57 -33.34 24.65
C LEU A 62 -31.27 -33.82 23.35
N LEU A 63 -32.43 -34.48 23.48
CA LEU A 63 -33.33 -34.82 22.36
C LEU A 63 -33.83 -33.57 21.63
N TYR A 64 -34.30 -32.55 22.36
CA TYR A 64 -34.76 -31.28 21.79
C TYR A 64 -33.64 -30.57 21.01
N ASN A 65 -32.44 -30.48 21.58
CA ASN A 65 -31.26 -29.92 20.92
C ASN A 65 -30.86 -30.70 19.66
N GLY A 66 -30.96 -32.04 19.69
CA GLY A 66 -30.76 -32.90 18.53
C GLY A 66 -31.78 -32.65 17.41
N ILE A 67 -33.06 -32.51 17.75
CA ILE A 67 -34.13 -32.21 16.78
C ILE A 67 -33.91 -30.82 16.14
N VAL A 68 -33.65 -29.79 16.93
CA VAL A 68 -33.38 -28.42 16.44
C VAL A 68 -32.11 -28.40 15.58
N GLY A 69 -31.03 -29.04 16.02
CA GLY A 69 -29.79 -29.20 15.27
C GLY A 69 -30.01 -29.91 13.92
N SER A 70 -30.78 -30.99 13.90
CA SER A 70 -31.12 -31.72 12.66
C SER A 70 -31.92 -30.87 11.67
N SER A 71 -32.81 -30.00 12.16
CA SER A 71 -33.60 -29.08 11.33
C SER A 71 -32.74 -27.97 10.71
N ILE A 72 -31.74 -27.48 11.47
CA ILE A 72 -30.73 -26.53 10.97
C ILE A 72 -29.83 -27.23 9.94
N LEU A 73 -29.37 -28.46 10.21
CA LEU A 73 -28.57 -29.26 9.27
C LEU A 73 -29.33 -29.59 7.98
N ARG A 74 -30.64 -29.89 8.03
CA ARG A 74 -31.49 -30.05 6.83
C ARG A 74 -31.58 -28.76 6.01
N LYS A 75 -31.56 -27.58 6.64
CA LYS A 75 -31.49 -26.28 5.93
C LYS A 75 -30.11 -25.99 5.33
N ILE A 76 -29.04 -26.52 5.93
CA ILE A 76 -27.66 -26.42 5.40
C ILE A 76 -27.45 -27.41 4.24
N GLY A 77 -28.03 -28.61 4.32
CA GLY A 77 -27.79 -29.74 3.40
C GLY A 77 -28.42 -29.66 2.01
N GLY A 78 -29.11 -28.58 1.65
CA GLY A 78 -29.34 -28.19 0.25
C GLY A 78 -30.11 -29.14 -0.68
N PHE A 79 -30.87 -30.12 -0.17
CA PHE A 79 -31.59 -31.10 -1.01
C PHE A 79 -33.01 -30.67 -1.41
N HIS A 80 -33.13 -29.56 -2.15
CA HIS A 80 -34.23 -29.39 -3.10
C HIS A 80 -33.86 -28.42 -4.23
N ARG A 81 -33.64 -28.96 -5.44
CA ARG A 81 -33.58 -28.18 -6.68
C ARG A 81 -34.93 -27.50 -6.93
N ARG A 82 -35.02 -26.16 -6.85
CA ARG A 82 -36.10 -25.39 -7.50
C ARG A 82 -35.76 -23.92 -7.72
N GLY A 83 -35.62 -23.55 -8.99
CA GLY A 83 -36.06 -22.23 -9.49
C GLY A 83 -35.09 -21.05 -9.39
N SER A 84 -34.10 -20.98 -10.27
CA SER A 84 -33.27 -19.79 -10.56
C SER A 84 -34.03 -18.60 -11.20
N LYS A 85 -35.37 -18.57 -11.15
CA LYS A 85 -36.24 -17.64 -11.89
C LYS A 85 -37.01 -16.61 -11.03
N ILE A 86 -36.75 -16.54 -9.72
CA ILE A 86 -37.51 -15.67 -8.78
C ILE A 86 -36.63 -14.56 -8.13
N GLN A 87 -35.31 -14.57 -8.35
CA GLN A 87 -34.40 -13.58 -7.74
C GLN A 87 -34.40 -12.19 -8.40
N SER A 88 -35.03 -12.02 -9.57
CA SER A 88 -35.08 -10.76 -10.32
C SER A 88 -36.17 -9.76 -9.88
N VAL A 89 -37.07 -10.13 -8.95
CA VAL A 89 -38.32 -9.35 -8.70
C VAL A 89 -38.46 -8.81 -7.26
N THR A 90 -37.57 -9.10 -6.32
CA THR A 90 -37.73 -8.71 -4.89
C THR A 90 -36.86 -7.53 -4.43
N GLY A 91 -36.99 -6.41 -5.14
CA GLY A 91 -36.41 -5.11 -4.75
C GLY A 91 -37.11 -4.44 -3.56
N ARG A 92 -37.00 -4.99 -2.33
CA ARG A 92 -37.26 -4.23 -1.08
C ARG A 92 -36.57 -4.88 0.13
N LYS A 93 -35.58 -4.18 0.72
CA LYS A 93 -34.84 -4.65 1.90
C LYS A 93 -35.78 -4.92 3.08
N ASN A 94 -35.88 -6.17 3.51
CA ASN A 94 -36.84 -6.62 4.53
C ASN A 94 -36.38 -6.26 5.96
N ARG A 95 -36.35 -4.96 6.30
CA ARG A 95 -35.89 -4.43 7.60
C ARG A 95 -36.57 -5.06 8.82
N ARG A 96 -37.84 -5.52 8.70
CA ARG A 96 -38.58 -6.13 9.82
C ARG A 96 -37.98 -7.46 10.28
N ALA A 97 -37.38 -8.25 9.39
CA ALA A 97 -36.74 -9.51 9.75
C ALA A 97 -35.51 -9.30 10.65
N SER A 98 -34.75 -8.22 10.44
CA SER A 98 -33.57 -7.90 11.27
C SER A 98 -33.94 -7.48 12.70
N TYR A 99 -35.01 -6.70 12.88
CA TYR A 99 -35.45 -6.31 14.23
C TYR A 99 -36.01 -7.50 15.03
N LEU A 100 -36.76 -8.40 14.38
CA LEU A 100 -37.22 -9.64 15.01
C LEU A 100 -36.06 -10.57 15.38
N GLY A 101 -35.03 -10.67 14.53
CA GLY A 101 -33.80 -11.40 14.85
C GLY A 101 -33.02 -10.78 16.02
N LEU A 102 -32.98 -9.45 16.12
CA LEU A 102 -32.34 -8.75 17.24
C LEU A 102 -33.09 -9.00 18.56
N ALA A 103 -34.42 -8.90 18.56
CA ALA A 103 -35.25 -9.19 19.72
C ALA A 103 -35.11 -10.64 20.20
N ALA A 104 -35.13 -11.61 19.29
CA ALA A 104 -34.90 -13.01 19.62
C ALA A 104 -33.48 -13.26 20.18
N SER A 105 -32.47 -12.53 19.69
CA SER A 105 -31.09 -12.63 20.20
C SER A 105 -30.97 -12.06 21.62
N ILE A 106 -31.61 -10.93 21.90
CA ILE A 106 -31.65 -10.33 23.25
C ILE A 106 -32.36 -11.26 24.23
N LEU A 107 -33.49 -11.86 23.81
CA LEU A 107 -34.23 -12.81 24.62
C LEU A 107 -33.41 -14.08 24.90
N ALA A 108 -32.68 -14.60 23.91
CA ALA A 108 -31.79 -15.74 24.08
C ALA A 108 -30.65 -15.44 25.08
N VAL A 109 -30.03 -14.26 25.02
CA VAL A 109 -29.01 -13.83 25.99
C VAL A 109 -29.59 -13.69 27.40
N TYR A 110 -30.81 -13.16 27.53
CA TYR A 110 -31.49 -13.05 28.82
C TYR A 110 -31.79 -14.43 29.44
N CYS A 111 -32.36 -15.35 28.65
CA CYS A 111 -32.58 -16.74 29.09
C CYS A 111 -31.28 -17.46 29.42
N SER A 112 -30.19 -17.21 28.67
CA SER A 112 -28.87 -17.78 28.95
C SER A 112 -28.31 -17.30 30.29
N LYS A 113 -28.46 -16.00 30.60
CA LYS A 113 -28.04 -15.42 31.88
C LYS A 113 -28.81 -16.02 33.06
N GLN A 114 -30.13 -16.19 32.91
CA GLN A 114 -30.96 -16.84 33.93
C GLN A 114 -30.60 -18.31 34.12
N HIS A 115 -30.40 -19.06 33.03
CA HIS A 115 -30.02 -20.48 33.11
C HIS A 115 -28.64 -20.68 33.76
N PHE A 116 -27.68 -19.79 33.50
CA PHE A 116 -26.37 -19.79 34.18
C PHE A 116 -26.48 -19.51 35.68
N PHE A 117 -27.29 -18.53 36.09
CA PHE A 117 -27.49 -18.23 37.52
C PHE A 117 -28.14 -19.41 38.27
N VAL A 118 -29.23 -19.97 37.73
CA VAL A 118 -29.94 -21.11 38.34
C VAL A 118 -29.06 -22.36 38.39
N THR A 119 -28.28 -22.64 37.35
CA THR A 119 -27.37 -23.81 37.36
C THR A 119 -26.19 -23.64 38.30
N ALA A 120 -25.61 -22.43 38.43
CA ALA A 120 -24.54 -22.15 39.37
C ALA A 120 -25.02 -22.26 40.84
N GLU A 121 -26.23 -21.78 41.12
CA GLU A 121 -26.81 -21.79 42.47
C GLU A 121 -27.35 -23.17 42.90
N MET A 122 -27.84 -23.98 41.95
CA MET A 122 -28.09 -25.41 42.21
C MET A 122 -26.78 -26.17 42.43
N ALA A 123 -25.77 -25.97 41.57
CA ALA A 123 -24.51 -26.71 41.66
C ALA A 123 -23.79 -26.49 43.01
N SER A 124 -23.81 -25.27 43.56
CA SER A 124 -23.18 -24.97 44.86
C SER A 124 -23.87 -25.66 46.05
N LYS A 125 -25.19 -25.82 46.02
CA LYS A 125 -25.96 -26.54 47.07
C LYS A 125 -25.94 -28.06 46.91
N PHE A 126 -25.79 -28.57 45.69
CA PHE A 126 -25.77 -30.02 45.41
C PHE A 126 -24.39 -30.65 45.64
N PHE A 127 -23.31 -29.89 45.50
CA PHE A 127 -21.92 -30.39 45.65
C PHE A 127 -21.61 -30.95 47.04
N THR A 128 -22.35 -30.56 48.07
CA THR A 128 -22.15 -31.00 49.46
C THR A 128 -22.88 -32.32 49.79
N MET A 129 -23.67 -32.90 48.88
CA MET A 129 -24.68 -33.91 49.24
C MET A 129 -24.57 -35.28 48.53
N LEU A 130 -23.61 -35.50 47.63
CA LEU A 130 -23.56 -36.71 46.78
C LEU A 130 -22.19 -37.39 46.66
N ARG A 131 -22.22 -38.73 46.53
CA ARG A 131 -21.06 -39.62 46.38
C ARG A 131 -20.49 -39.56 44.94
N SER A 132 -19.18 -39.76 44.80
CA SER A 132 -18.36 -39.26 43.67
C SER A 132 -18.74 -39.74 42.26
N GLU A 133 -19.24 -40.96 42.09
CA GLU A 133 -19.37 -41.58 40.75
C GLU A 133 -20.50 -40.96 39.90
N TYR A 134 -21.67 -40.67 40.49
CA TYR A 134 -22.78 -40.04 39.77
C TYR A 134 -22.50 -38.58 39.40
N LEU A 135 -21.66 -37.90 40.18
CA LEU A 135 -21.30 -36.50 39.97
C LEU A 135 -20.52 -36.30 38.67
N PHE A 136 -19.69 -37.27 38.29
CA PHE A 136 -18.92 -37.25 37.05
C PHE A 136 -19.81 -37.31 35.79
N TYR A 137 -20.78 -38.22 35.76
CA TYR A 137 -21.71 -38.33 34.62
C TYR A 137 -22.58 -37.07 34.48
N LEU A 138 -23.09 -36.54 35.59
CA LEU A 138 -24.02 -35.41 35.58
C LEU A 138 -23.30 -34.10 35.18
N THR A 139 -22.08 -33.87 35.67
CA THR A 139 -21.23 -32.75 35.21
C THR A 139 -20.80 -32.89 33.75
N THR A 140 -20.48 -34.10 33.28
CA THR A 140 -20.11 -34.35 31.87
C THR A 140 -21.27 -34.02 30.92
N ILE A 141 -22.50 -34.45 31.25
CA ILE A 141 -23.71 -34.15 30.47
C ILE A 141 -24.00 -32.64 30.45
N LEU A 142 -23.88 -31.95 31.59
CA LEU A 142 -24.04 -30.49 31.66
C LEU A 142 -23.01 -29.75 30.80
N ASN A 143 -21.73 -30.16 30.86
CA ASN A 143 -20.65 -29.56 30.08
C ASN A 143 -20.86 -29.74 28.56
N ILE A 144 -21.32 -30.92 28.14
CA ILE A 144 -21.66 -31.18 26.72
C ILE A 144 -22.84 -30.33 26.26
N ASN A 145 -23.92 -30.25 27.05
CA ASN A 145 -25.10 -29.44 26.72
C ASN A 145 -24.77 -27.94 26.64
N THR A 146 -23.99 -27.41 27.59
CA THR A 146 -23.54 -26.00 27.55
C THR A 146 -22.62 -25.72 26.37
N ALA A 147 -21.64 -26.58 26.09
CA ALA A 147 -20.74 -26.42 24.94
C ALA A 147 -21.50 -26.43 23.60
N PHE A 148 -22.47 -27.34 23.44
CA PHE A 148 -23.31 -27.42 22.23
C PHE A 148 -24.17 -26.17 22.04
N PHE A 149 -24.78 -25.66 23.13
CA PHE A 149 -25.58 -24.44 23.11
C PHE A 149 -24.76 -23.19 22.78
N PHE A 150 -23.60 -23.00 23.44
CA PHE A 150 -22.69 -21.89 23.13
C PHE A 150 -22.14 -21.97 21.69
N GLY A 151 -21.91 -23.17 21.14
CA GLY A 151 -21.56 -23.37 19.74
C GLY A 151 -22.64 -22.87 18.77
N ILE A 152 -23.92 -23.17 19.02
CA ILE A 152 -25.05 -22.70 18.22
C ILE A 152 -25.21 -21.18 18.34
N CYS A 153 -25.13 -20.62 19.55
CA CYS A 153 -25.20 -19.17 19.76
C CYS A 153 -24.04 -18.43 19.08
N GLY A 154 -22.80 -18.94 19.20
CA GLY A 154 -21.63 -18.38 18.53
C GLY A 154 -21.76 -18.39 17.00
N TYR A 155 -22.30 -19.48 16.43
CA TYR A 155 -22.58 -19.56 15.00
C TYR A 155 -23.67 -18.57 14.55
N LEU A 156 -24.77 -18.44 15.31
CA LEU A 156 -25.84 -17.49 15.01
C LEU A 156 -25.36 -16.04 15.07
N VAL A 157 -24.60 -15.68 16.11
CA VAL A 157 -23.98 -14.35 16.23
C VAL A 157 -22.99 -14.12 15.08
N GLY A 158 -22.13 -15.09 14.75
CA GLY A 158 -21.22 -15.02 13.59
C GLY A 158 -21.95 -14.85 12.25
N SER A 159 -23.09 -15.51 12.07
CA SER A 159 -23.97 -15.39 10.89
C SER A 159 -24.66 -14.02 10.80
N ILE A 160 -25.07 -13.45 11.93
CA ILE A 160 -25.66 -12.10 11.99
C ILE A 160 -24.58 -11.03 11.75
N VAL A 161 -23.40 -11.17 12.36
CA VAL A 161 -22.26 -10.25 12.22
C VAL A 161 -21.71 -10.26 10.79
N SER A 162 -21.55 -11.43 10.17
CA SER A 162 -21.11 -11.55 8.76
C SER A 162 -22.10 -10.90 7.79
N ASN A 163 -23.41 -11.08 8.00
CA ASN A 163 -24.44 -10.40 7.21
C ASN A 163 -24.50 -8.88 7.45
N LEU A 164 -24.30 -8.39 8.68
CA LEU A 164 -24.27 -6.96 9.00
C LEU A 164 -23.04 -6.23 8.44
N ILE A 165 -21.87 -6.87 8.46
CA ILE A 165 -20.62 -6.29 7.94
C ILE A 165 -20.54 -6.44 6.40
N GLY A 166 -21.43 -7.23 5.79
CA GLY A 166 -21.44 -7.50 4.35
C GLY A 166 -20.27 -8.39 3.90
N ILE A 167 -19.58 -9.03 4.85
CA ILE A 167 -18.59 -10.07 4.58
C ILE A 167 -19.34 -11.39 4.60
N ARG A 168 -19.76 -11.88 3.43
CA ARG A 168 -19.95 -13.32 3.28
C ARG A 168 -18.61 -13.96 3.61
N LEU A 169 -18.48 -14.59 4.78
CA LEU A 169 -17.43 -15.56 5.02
C LEU A 169 -17.75 -16.75 4.11
N PRO A 170 -16.97 -16.99 3.03
CA PRO A 170 -17.14 -18.25 2.31
C PRO A 170 -16.63 -19.34 3.26
N LEU A 171 -17.49 -20.28 3.65
CA LEU A 171 -16.99 -21.53 4.21
C LEU A 171 -15.96 -22.08 3.21
N GLY A 172 -14.75 -22.31 3.71
CA GLY A 172 -13.57 -22.31 2.88
C GLY A 172 -13.53 -23.47 1.90
N VAL A 173 -13.88 -23.20 0.64
CA VAL A 173 -13.32 -23.99 -0.46
C VAL A 173 -11.83 -23.64 -0.51
N TRP A 174 -11.01 -24.52 0.05
CA TRP A 174 -9.57 -24.51 -0.14
C TRP A 174 -9.28 -24.83 -1.61
N ILE A 175 -9.40 -23.83 -2.48
CA ILE A 175 -9.03 -23.97 -3.90
C ILE A 175 -7.53 -24.24 -3.95
N GLN A 176 -7.18 -25.51 -4.16
CA GLN A 176 -5.79 -25.92 -4.31
C GLN A 176 -5.22 -25.31 -5.60
N LEU A 177 -4.44 -24.23 -5.42
CA LEU A 177 -3.53 -23.72 -6.44
C LEU A 177 -2.38 -24.70 -6.74
N LYS A 178 -2.23 -25.74 -5.91
CA LYS A 178 -1.30 -26.85 -6.09
C LYS A 178 -1.78 -27.78 -7.20
N ARG A 179 -1.25 -27.59 -8.42
CA ARG A 179 -1.26 -28.58 -9.49
C ARG A 179 0.14 -28.66 -10.07
N LYS A 180 0.73 -29.86 -10.06
CA LYS A 180 2.12 -30.12 -10.46
C LYS A 180 2.40 -29.52 -11.85
N ASN A 181 3.60 -28.94 -12.02
CA ASN A 181 4.11 -28.33 -13.25
C ASN A 181 3.15 -27.30 -13.89
N SER A 182 2.50 -26.45 -13.10
CA SER A 182 1.61 -25.41 -13.63
C SER A 182 1.60 -24.12 -12.79
N ILE A 183 1.31 -23.00 -13.45
CA ILE A 183 1.18 -21.68 -12.83
C ILE A 183 -0.20 -21.09 -13.16
N VAL A 184 -0.82 -20.46 -12.17
CA VAL A 184 -2.07 -19.71 -12.33
C VAL A 184 -1.72 -18.22 -12.48
N LEU A 185 -2.13 -17.64 -13.60
CA LEU A 185 -1.82 -16.26 -13.99
C LEU A 185 -2.73 -15.24 -13.29
N GLY A 186 -4.00 -15.60 -13.13
CA GLY A 186 -5.06 -14.77 -12.53
C GLY A 186 -6.43 -15.42 -12.67
N THR A 187 -7.49 -14.67 -12.40
CA THR A 187 -8.87 -15.05 -12.74
C THR A 187 -9.34 -14.34 -14.01
N ILE A 188 -10.35 -14.92 -14.66
CA ILE A 188 -11.07 -14.38 -15.83
C ILE A 188 -12.58 -14.41 -15.55
N ASN A 189 -13.35 -13.61 -16.27
CA ASN A 189 -14.81 -13.48 -16.11
C ASN A 189 -15.22 -13.08 -14.67
N GLU A 190 -14.72 -11.95 -14.17
CA GLU A 190 -15.18 -11.35 -12.90
C GLU A 190 -16.14 -10.16 -13.07
N GLU A 191 -16.20 -9.54 -14.25
CA GLU A 191 -17.13 -8.44 -14.56
C GLU A 191 -18.53 -8.95 -14.93
N ASP A 192 -18.62 -10.12 -15.54
CA ASP A 192 -19.85 -10.72 -16.04
C ASP A 192 -20.53 -11.53 -14.92
N PRO A 193 -21.74 -11.13 -14.45
CA PRO A 193 -22.45 -11.83 -13.38
C PRO A 193 -23.13 -13.13 -13.84
N GLU A 194 -23.24 -13.38 -15.14
CA GLU A 194 -23.83 -14.61 -15.70
C GLU A 194 -22.77 -15.70 -15.92
N LYS A 195 -21.51 -15.31 -16.18
CA LYS A 195 -20.39 -16.24 -16.31
C LYS A 195 -19.77 -16.58 -14.95
N SER A 196 -19.40 -17.85 -14.77
CA SER A 196 -18.63 -18.27 -13.60
C SER A 196 -17.17 -17.81 -13.71
N THR A 197 -16.64 -17.24 -12.63
CA THR A 197 -15.22 -16.88 -12.52
C THR A 197 -14.34 -18.12 -12.70
N LYS A 198 -13.42 -18.07 -13.67
CA LYS A 198 -12.47 -19.16 -13.95
C LYS A 198 -11.04 -18.72 -13.62
N TRP A 199 -10.16 -19.68 -13.41
CA TRP A 199 -8.74 -19.44 -13.18
C TRP A 199 -7.95 -19.64 -14.49
N ALA A 200 -7.29 -18.59 -14.97
CA ALA A 200 -6.37 -18.68 -16.09
C ALA A 200 -5.11 -19.41 -15.62
N ARG A 201 -4.94 -20.65 -16.09
CA ARG A 201 -3.77 -21.50 -15.80
C ARG A 201 -2.98 -21.73 -17.09
N ILE A 202 -1.66 -21.74 -16.94
CA ILE A 202 -0.71 -22.17 -17.96
C ILE A 202 -0.06 -23.49 -17.51
N SER A 203 0.01 -24.46 -18.42
CA SER A 203 0.65 -25.77 -18.26
C SER A 203 2.15 -25.66 -18.55
N GLU A 204 2.90 -26.74 -18.30
CA GLU A 204 4.31 -26.86 -18.69
C GLU A 204 4.57 -26.48 -20.16
N GLY A 205 3.76 -26.97 -21.11
CA GLY A 205 3.92 -26.67 -22.53
C GLY A 205 3.77 -25.19 -22.87
N GLY A 206 2.85 -24.49 -22.20
CA GLY A 206 2.73 -23.03 -22.34
C GLY A 206 3.87 -22.26 -21.67
N LEU A 207 4.38 -22.76 -20.53
CA LEU A 207 5.46 -22.11 -19.77
C LEU A 207 6.80 -22.09 -20.51
N ARG A 208 7.13 -23.14 -21.28
CA ARG A 208 8.31 -23.13 -22.19
C ARG A 208 8.23 -22.05 -23.27
N GLY A 209 7.06 -21.45 -23.48
CA GLY A 209 6.86 -20.27 -24.32
C GLY A 209 7.32 -18.94 -23.70
N ASN A 210 7.80 -18.94 -22.46
CA ASN A 210 8.21 -17.76 -21.66
C ASN A 210 7.06 -16.75 -21.39
N ILE A 211 7.25 -15.90 -20.37
CA ILE A 211 6.28 -14.89 -19.94
C ILE A 211 6.91 -13.49 -19.90
N LEU A 212 6.39 -12.57 -20.72
CA LEU A 212 6.71 -11.14 -20.67
C LEU A 212 5.57 -10.40 -19.96
N ILE A 213 5.90 -9.61 -18.93
CA ILE A 213 4.96 -8.72 -18.23
C ILE A 213 5.35 -7.26 -18.51
N THR A 214 4.44 -6.47 -19.07
CA THR A 214 4.61 -5.03 -19.33
C THR A 214 3.67 -4.19 -18.48
N GLY A 215 3.98 -2.89 -18.32
CA GLY A 215 3.12 -1.93 -17.64
C GLY A 215 3.88 -0.90 -16.79
N SER A 216 3.26 0.25 -16.56
CA SER A 216 3.82 1.37 -15.80
C SER A 216 4.16 1.01 -14.35
N ILE A 217 4.88 1.90 -13.65
CA ILE A 217 5.09 1.82 -12.20
C ILE A 217 3.72 1.78 -11.49
N GLY A 218 3.59 0.97 -10.43
CA GLY A 218 2.35 0.85 -9.65
C GLY A 218 1.24 0.00 -10.28
N SER A 219 1.30 -0.34 -11.58
CA SER A 219 0.27 -1.11 -12.31
C SER A 219 -0.04 -2.48 -11.70
N GLY A 220 0.97 -3.14 -11.13
CA GLY A 220 0.82 -4.41 -10.42
C GLY A 220 1.91 -5.43 -10.68
N LYS A 221 2.75 -5.29 -11.72
CA LYS A 221 3.78 -6.24 -12.18
C LYS A 221 4.34 -7.16 -11.08
N THR A 222 5.26 -6.66 -10.25
CA THR A 222 5.95 -7.46 -9.22
C THR A 222 5.01 -8.14 -8.22
N GLN A 223 3.96 -7.45 -7.77
CA GLN A 223 3.07 -7.93 -6.70
C GLN A 223 1.95 -8.85 -7.21
N GLY A 224 1.52 -8.67 -8.46
CA GLY A 224 0.42 -9.39 -9.10
C GLY A 224 0.86 -10.55 -9.98
N THR A 225 2.06 -10.50 -10.57
CA THR A 225 2.61 -11.55 -11.45
C THR A 225 3.88 -12.18 -10.86
N ILE A 226 5.03 -11.49 -10.84
CA ILE A 226 6.35 -12.08 -10.52
C ILE A 226 6.35 -12.83 -9.18
N LEU A 227 5.99 -12.17 -8.06
CA LEU A 227 5.98 -12.83 -6.75
C LEU A 227 4.95 -13.97 -6.64
N PRO A 228 3.69 -13.82 -7.10
CA PRO A 228 2.76 -14.95 -7.20
C PRO A 228 3.23 -16.10 -8.09
N TYR A 229 4.01 -15.83 -9.15
CA TYR A 229 4.48 -16.85 -10.10
C TYR A 229 5.70 -17.57 -9.53
N PHE A 230 6.69 -16.86 -8.98
CA PHE A 230 7.81 -17.45 -8.24
C PHE A 230 7.32 -18.33 -7.08
N LYS A 231 6.35 -17.84 -6.28
CA LYS A 231 5.74 -18.63 -5.21
C LYS A 231 5.05 -19.90 -5.73
N GLN A 232 4.46 -19.87 -6.92
CA GLN A 232 3.87 -21.08 -7.51
C GLN A 232 4.95 -22.01 -8.07
N ALA A 233 5.99 -21.48 -8.72
CA ALA A 233 7.09 -22.26 -9.26
C ALA A 233 7.77 -23.08 -8.15
N ILE A 234 8.22 -22.45 -7.06
CA ILE A 234 8.87 -23.12 -5.92
C ILE A 234 7.95 -24.09 -5.14
N THR A 235 6.62 -24.01 -5.33
CA THR A 235 5.64 -24.88 -4.65
C THR A 235 5.14 -26.04 -5.53
N ASN A 236 5.01 -25.83 -6.84
CA ASN A 236 4.35 -26.73 -7.78
C ASN A 236 5.32 -27.56 -8.64
N PHE A 237 6.61 -27.23 -8.62
CA PHE A 237 7.69 -27.90 -9.33
C PHE A 237 8.59 -28.65 -8.34
N SER A 238 9.67 -29.28 -8.81
CA SER A 238 10.53 -30.09 -7.94
C SER A 238 11.28 -29.24 -6.91
N LYS A 239 11.66 -29.90 -5.81
CA LYS A 239 12.55 -29.28 -4.81
C LYS A 239 13.92 -28.97 -5.38
N LYS A 240 14.41 -29.71 -6.38
CA LYS A 240 15.71 -29.49 -7.03
C LYS A 240 15.68 -28.48 -8.19
N THR A 241 14.55 -27.84 -8.48
CA THR A 241 14.50 -26.80 -9.52
C THR A 241 15.43 -25.63 -9.17
N PRO A 242 16.43 -25.30 -10.03
CA PRO A 242 17.24 -24.09 -9.89
C PRO A 242 16.45 -22.84 -10.30
N PHE A 243 16.81 -21.73 -9.66
CA PHE A 243 16.19 -20.43 -9.89
C PHE A 243 17.27 -19.34 -10.00
N LEU A 244 17.18 -18.49 -11.02
CA LEU A 244 17.85 -17.18 -11.05
C LEU A 244 16.84 -16.07 -10.79
N LEU A 245 17.06 -15.28 -9.74
CA LEU A 245 16.24 -14.12 -9.38
C LEU A 245 17.09 -12.84 -9.44
N ILE A 246 16.74 -11.90 -10.33
CA ILE A 246 17.44 -10.62 -10.49
C ILE A 246 16.50 -9.46 -10.14
N ASP A 247 16.98 -8.53 -9.30
CA ASP A 247 16.24 -7.39 -8.76
C ASP A 247 17.14 -6.16 -8.63
N PRO A 248 17.30 -5.35 -9.70
CA PRO A 248 18.15 -4.15 -9.67
C PRO A 248 17.66 -3.06 -8.70
N LYS A 249 16.49 -3.24 -8.06
CA LYS A 249 15.88 -2.28 -7.12
C LYS A 249 15.77 -2.81 -5.68
N GLY A 250 16.17 -4.05 -5.40
CA GLY A 250 16.15 -4.65 -4.05
C GLY A 250 14.77 -4.69 -3.36
N THR A 251 13.67 -4.79 -4.10
CA THR A 251 12.28 -4.82 -3.56
C THR A 251 11.54 -6.17 -3.74
N PHE A 252 12.01 -7.01 -4.66
CA PHE A 252 11.55 -8.36 -4.98
C PHE A 252 12.29 -9.40 -4.13
N ILE A 253 13.63 -9.36 -4.05
CA ILE A 253 14.46 -10.38 -3.36
C ILE A 253 14.12 -10.51 -1.88
N LYS A 254 13.95 -9.39 -1.16
CA LYS A 254 13.54 -9.36 0.25
C LYS A 254 12.22 -10.15 0.50
N LYS A 255 11.34 -10.26 -0.50
CA LYS A 255 10.10 -11.06 -0.43
C LYS A 255 10.32 -12.49 -0.96
N ALA A 256 11.21 -12.70 -1.93
CA ALA A 256 11.59 -14.01 -2.43
C ALA A 256 12.25 -14.89 -1.35
N ILE A 257 13.15 -14.32 -0.53
CA ILE A 257 13.79 -15.02 0.61
C ILE A 257 12.72 -15.58 1.57
N ASN A 258 11.71 -14.76 1.92
CA ASN A 258 10.59 -15.19 2.75
C ASN A 258 9.75 -16.30 2.11
N ILE A 259 9.62 -16.31 0.78
CA ILE A 259 8.92 -17.37 0.03
C ILE A 259 9.73 -18.67 0.03
N ALA A 260 11.06 -18.62 -0.12
CA ALA A 260 11.95 -19.78 -0.05
C ALA A 260 11.97 -20.38 1.37
N LEU A 261 12.01 -19.55 2.40
CA LEU A 261 11.88 -19.98 3.81
C LEU A 261 10.57 -20.73 4.06
N MET A 262 9.44 -20.21 3.56
CA MET A 262 8.12 -20.88 3.68
C MET A 262 8.01 -22.22 2.92
N ASN A 263 8.97 -22.56 2.07
CA ASN A 263 9.02 -23.81 1.30
C ASN A 263 10.19 -24.72 1.70
N ASN A 264 10.86 -24.44 2.82
CA ASN A 264 12.04 -25.18 3.30
C ASN A 264 13.21 -25.23 2.28
N ARG A 265 13.34 -24.18 1.46
CA ARG A 265 14.41 -23.98 0.45
C ARG A 265 15.44 -22.91 0.89
N TYR A 266 15.43 -22.49 2.15
CA TYR A 266 16.28 -21.38 2.64
C TYR A 266 17.78 -21.68 2.54
N ASN A 267 18.18 -22.91 2.83
CA ASN A 267 19.59 -23.36 2.77
C ASN A 267 20.11 -23.51 1.34
N ASP A 268 19.23 -23.37 0.33
CA ASP A 268 19.60 -23.44 -1.08
C ASP A 268 19.76 -22.04 -1.71
N ILE A 269 19.63 -20.97 -0.92
CA ILE A 269 19.73 -19.59 -1.39
C ILE A 269 21.21 -19.21 -1.54
N PHE A 270 21.63 -18.94 -2.78
CA PHE A 270 22.92 -18.32 -3.08
C PHE A 270 22.71 -16.83 -3.37
N HIS A 271 22.83 -16.00 -2.34
CA HIS A 271 22.54 -14.56 -2.40
C HIS A 271 23.79 -13.71 -2.64
N ILE A 272 23.91 -13.16 -3.86
CA ILE A 272 24.95 -12.24 -4.32
C ILE A 272 24.48 -10.79 -4.07
N LYS A 273 25.24 -10.04 -3.25
CA LYS A 273 25.01 -8.61 -2.92
C LYS A 273 26.30 -7.99 -2.38
N LEU A 274 26.50 -6.68 -2.49
CA LEU A 274 27.77 -5.99 -2.14
C LEU A 274 28.26 -6.15 -0.68
N ASN A 275 27.38 -6.50 0.26
CA ASN A 275 27.75 -6.87 1.64
C ASN A 275 27.25 -8.29 1.97
N GLY A 276 27.47 -9.22 1.04
CA GLY A 276 27.06 -10.62 1.11
C GLY A 276 28.05 -11.51 1.84
N VAL A 277 27.58 -12.68 2.26
CA VAL A 277 28.45 -13.78 2.72
C VAL A 277 28.92 -14.62 1.53
N HIS A 278 28.08 -14.73 0.50
CA HIS A 278 28.42 -15.47 -0.72
C HIS A 278 29.29 -14.64 -1.65
N LYS A 279 30.38 -15.27 -2.10
CA LYS A 279 31.35 -14.82 -3.09
C LYS A 279 31.36 -15.85 -4.22
N ILE A 280 31.59 -15.39 -5.44
CA ILE A 280 31.63 -16.25 -6.63
C ILE A 280 32.58 -15.67 -7.65
N ASN A 281 33.41 -16.51 -8.27
CA ASN A 281 34.13 -16.12 -9.47
C ASN A 281 33.31 -16.53 -10.71
N PRO A 282 32.70 -15.58 -11.45
CA PRO A 282 31.80 -15.92 -12.56
C PRO A 282 32.54 -16.41 -13.82
N VAL A 283 33.86 -16.17 -13.93
CA VAL A 283 34.64 -16.43 -15.16
C VAL A 283 35.68 -17.54 -15.02
N TYR A 284 35.96 -18.03 -13.82
CA TYR A 284 36.89 -19.13 -13.65
C TYR A 284 36.35 -20.43 -14.27
N ARG A 285 37.23 -21.13 -14.97
CA ARG A 285 37.04 -22.49 -15.48
C ARG A 285 38.37 -23.23 -15.30
N LYS A 286 38.33 -24.44 -14.76
CA LYS A 286 39.54 -25.23 -14.49
C LYS A 286 40.32 -25.53 -15.78
N ASP A 287 39.62 -26.05 -16.79
CA ASP A 287 40.20 -26.44 -18.07
C ASP A 287 39.96 -25.36 -19.16
N ALA A 288 40.16 -24.08 -18.79
CA ALA A 288 39.82 -22.92 -19.63
C ALA A 288 40.49 -22.93 -21.02
N LEU A 289 41.64 -23.60 -21.15
CA LEU A 289 42.40 -23.72 -22.40
C LEU A 289 41.88 -24.82 -23.35
N LYS A 290 40.90 -25.64 -22.92
CA LYS A 290 40.30 -26.73 -23.71
C LYS A 290 38.88 -26.38 -24.13
N ASN A 291 38.35 -27.10 -25.13
CA ASN A 291 36.96 -27.00 -25.60
C ASN A 291 36.51 -25.56 -25.95
N SER A 292 37.47 -24.67 -26.27
CA SER A 292 37.25 -23.23 -26.46
C SER A 292 36.62 -22.47 -25.27
N GLU A 293 36.76 -22.96 -24.02
CA GLU A 293 36.19 -22.30 -22.82
C GLU A 293 36.67 -20.85 -22.64
N PHE A 294 37.96 -20.56 -22.89
CA PHE A 294 38.51 -19.19 -22.90
C PHE A 294 37.77 -18.25 -23.87
N SER A 295 37.25 -18.77 -24.99
CA SER A 295 36.45 -17.99 -25.94
C SER A 295 35.03 -17.77 -25.44
N LYS A 296 34.42 -18.74 -24.75
CA LYS A 296 33.12 -18.54 -24.06
C LYS A 296 33.24 -17.45 -23.01
N ILE A 297 34.29 -17.48 -22.18
CA ILE A 297 34.55 -16.47 -21.14
C ILE A 297 34.68 -15.07 -21.76
N ALA A 298 35.44 -14.93 -22.84
CA ALA A 298 35.59 -13.66 -23.55
C ALA A 298 34.24 -13.14 -24.09
N GLU A 299 33.44 -13.99 -24.74
CA GLU A 299 32.11 -13.61 -25.24
C GLU A 299 31.12 -13.26 -24.12
N MET A 300 31.22 -13.89 -22.93
CA MET A 300 30.42 -13.50 -21.76
C MET A 300 30.80 -12.10 -21.25
N ILE A 301 32.10 -11.80 -21.15
CA ILE A 301 32.62 -10.47 -20.77
C ILE A 301 32.19 -9.44 -21.82
N ARG A 302 32.33 -9.75 -23.11
CA ARG A 302 31.91 -8.90 -24.24
C ARG A 302 30.42 -8.57 -24.20
N ALA A 303 29.56 -9.58 -24.01
CA ALA A 303 28.11 -9.37 -23.95
C ALA A 303 27.69 -8.51 -22.74
N ALA A 304 28.35 -8.65 -21.60
CA ALA A 304 28.15 -7.77 -20.45
C ALA A 304 28.68 -6.34 -20.70
N GLN A 305 29.83 -6.22 -21.38
CA GLN A 305 30.42 -4.94 -21.75
C GLN A 305 29.54 -4.13 -22.73
N ILE A 306 28.99 -4.76 -23.77
CA ILE A 306 28.10 -4.09 -24.75
C ILE A 306 26.87 -3.51 -24.04
N ASN A 307 26.30 -4.25 -23.09
CA ASN A 307 25.18 -3.77 -22.27
C ASN A 307 25.57 -2.63 -21.31
N PHE A 308 26.78 -2.67 -20.76
CA PHE A 308 27.27 -1.63 -19.84
C PHE A 308 27.58 -0.30 -20.54
N LEU A 309 28.25 -0.35 -21.70
CA LEU A 309 28.60 0.84 -22.49
C LEU A 309 27.36 1.53 -23.08
N GLY A 310 26.31 0.77 -23.37
CA GLY A 310 25.14 1.26 -24.07
C GLY A 310 25.46 1.62 -25.53
N LYS A 311 24.60 2.43 -26.16
CA LYS A 311 24.80 2.83 -27.56
C LYS A 311 26.09 3.63 -27.76
N SER A 312 27.06 3.05 -28.45
CA SER A 312 28.00 3.81 -29.28
C SER A 312 27.58 3.70 -30.76
N ASN A 313 27.85 4.76 -31.52
CA ASN A 313 27.80 4.71 -33.00
C ASN A 313 29.15 4.21 -33.57
N GLU A 314 29.95 3.52 -32.76
CA GLU A 314 31.29 3.11 -33.14
C GLU A 314 31.23 1.99 -34.18
N THR A 315 32.28 1.92 -35.00
CA THR A 315 32.44 0.82 -35.93
C THR A 315 32.64 -0.49 -35.14
N PRO A 316 32.05 -1.63 -35.59
CA PRO A 316 32.20 -2.92 -34.91
C PRO A 316 33.66 -3.37 -34.69
N PHE A 317 34.61 -2.77 -35.42
CA PHE A 317 36.04 -2.93 -35.26
C PHE A 317 36.51 -2.88 -33.80
N TRP A 318 36.14 -1.83 -33.04
CA TRP A 318 36.64 -1.67 -31.66
C TRP A 318 36.15 -2.78 -30.74
N GLU A 319 34.88 -3.17 -30.87
CA GLU A 319 34.30 -4.30 -30.12
C GLU A 319 34.98 -5.63 -30.46
N PHE A 320 35.18 -5.93 -31.75
CA PHE A 320 35.81 -7.19 -32.19
C PHE A 320 37.29 -7.26 -31.78
N GLN A 321 38.02 -6.16 -31.84
CA GLN A 321 39.42 -6.11 -31.39
C GLN A 321 39.53 -6.17 -29.87
N ALA A 322 38.67 -5.47 -29.13
CA ALA A 322 38.63 -5.55 -27.66
C ALA A 322 38.31 -6.97 -27.19
N ASN A 323 37.33 -7.65 -27.81
CA ASN A 323 37.03 -9.05 -27.53
C ASN A 323 38.20 -9.99 -27.86
N SER A 324 38.88 -9.76 -28.99
CA SER A 324 40.08 -10.53 -29.36
C SER A 324 41.21 -10.34 -28.34
N LEU A 325 41.37 -9.14 -27.80
CA LEU A 325 42.35 -8.85 -26.76
C LEU A 325 41.98 -9.53 -25.43
N VAL A 326 40.73 -9.40 -24.97
CA VAL A 326 40.22 -10.07 -23.76
C VAL A 326 40.39 -11.59 -23.87
N ARG A 327 40.07 -12.19 -25.01
CA ARG A 327 40.23 -13.63 -25.26
C ARG A 327 41.67 -14.10 -25.06
N ASN A 328 42.65 -13.39 -25.59
CA ASN A 328 44.05 -13.74 -25.42
C ASN A 328 44.57 -13.42 -24.00
N ALA A 329 44.01 -12.40 -23.33
CA ALA A 329 44.29 -12.14 -21.91
C ALA A 329 43.75 -13.24 -20.98
N VAL A 330 42.60 -13.87 -21.30
CA VAL A 330 42.10 -15.07 -20.59
C VAL A 330 43.03 -16.26 -20.79
N VAL A 331 43.55 -16.48 -22.01
CA VAL A 331 44.56 -17.52 -22.28
C VAL A 331 45.84 -17.28 -21.47
N TYR A 332 46.36 -16.04 -21.47
CA TYR A 332 47.49 -15.65 -20.63
C TYR A 332 47.22 -15.94 -19.14
N ALA A 333 46.07 -15.51 -18.63
CA ALA A 333 45.74 -15.67 -17.22
C ALA A 333 45.63 -17.15 -16.83
N SER A 334 45.09 -17.99 -17.71
CA SER A 334 44.94 -19.45 -17.50
C SER A 334 46.26 -20.21 -17.60
N ALA A 335 47.18 -19.78 -18.49
CA ALA A 335 48.49 -20.43 -18.64
C ALA A 335 49.43 -20.08 -17.49
N THR A 336 49.47 -18.80 -17.09
CA THR A 336 50.36 -18.29 -16.04
C THR A 336 49.85 -18.57 -14.62
N LYS A 337 48.54 -18.44 -14.37
CA LYS A 337 47.93 -18.62 -13.03
C LYS A 337 47.03 -19.87 -13.01
N GLY A 338 47.10 -20.65 -11.93
CA GLY A 338 46.19 -21.80 -11.73
C GLY A 338 44.73 -21.39 -11.41
N TYR A 339 44.57 -20.19 -10.84
CA TYR A 339 43.30 -19.55 -10.56
C TYR A 339 43.38 -18.07 -10.98
N TYR A 340 42.33 -17.57 -11.65
CA TYR A 340 42.28 -16.22 -12.18
C TYR A 340 40.88 -15.60 -12.03
N THR A 341 40.82 -14.28 -11.91
CA THR A 341 39.61 -13.48 -11.71
C THR A 341 39.44 -12.42 -12.80
N LEU A 342 38.30 -11.70 -12.79
CA LEU A 342 38.11 -10.52 -13.65
C LEU A 342 39.12 -9.40 -13.37
N ASN A 343 39.56 -9.26 -12.12
CA ASN A 343 40.60 -8.30 -11.75
C ASN A 343 41.98 -8.75 -12.27
N ASP A 344 42.27 -10.05 -12.33
CA ASP A 344 43.50 -10.54 -12.96
C ASP A 344 43.52 -10.23 -14.46
N ILE A 345 42.40 -10.46 -15.16
CA ILE A 345 42.28 -10.11 -16.60
C ILE A 345 42.46 -8.60 -16.79
N TYR A 346 41.89 -7.76 -15.92
CA TYR A 346 42.11 -6.31 -15.95
C TYR A 346 43.59 -5.94 -15.79
N LEU A 347 44.29 -6.53 -14.81
CA LEU A 347 45.71 -6.26 -14.56
C LEU A 347 46.59 -6.68 -15.75
N VAL A 348 46.29 -7.81 -16.39
CA VAL A 348 46.97 -8.25 -17.63
C VAL A 348 46.81 -7.20 -18.73
N LEU A 349 45.59 -6.68 -18.93
CA LEU A 349 45.33 -5.65 -19.94
C LEU A 349 46.03 -4.32 -19.65
N MET A 350 46.31 -4.00 -18.38
CA MET A 350 47.10 -2.82 -18.00
C MET A 350 48.61 -3.05 -18.17
N GLY A 351 49.10 -4.27 -17.95
CA GLY A 351 50.48 -4.68 -18.18
C GLY A 351 50.91 -4.78 -19.65
N LEU A 352 49.98 -4.70 -20.61
CA LEU A 352 50.25 -4.76 -22.07
C LEU A 352 51.14 -3.63 -22.64
N ARG A 353 51.62 -2.70 -21.80
CA ARG A 353 52.64 -1.72 -22.15
C ARG A 353 54.06 -2.25 -21.94
N ASP A 354 54.21 -3.25 -21.08
CA ASP A 354 55.48 -3.88 -20.75
C ASP A 354 55.78 -5.01 -21.75
N ASN A 355 57.05 -5.17 -22.12
CA ASN A 355 57.47 -6.05 -23.21
C ASN A 355 57.50 -7.57 -22.85
N SER A 356 57.06 -7.96 -21.65
CA SER A 356 57.32 -9.29 -21.06
C SER A 356 56.22 -10.33 -21.25
N ILE A 357 55.01 -9.95 -21.67
CA ILE A 357 53.84 -10.85 -21.72
C ILE A 357 54.05 -12.03 -22.67
N GLU A 358 54.74 -11.84 -23.80
CA GLU A 358 55.08 -12.93 -24.73
C GLU A 358 56.12 -13.89 -24.12
N ASP A 359 57.13 -13.35 -23.44
CA ASP A 359 58.21 -14.13 -22.81
C ASP A 359 57.69 -14.93 -21.60
N GLU A 360 56.78 -14.35 -20.82
CA GLU A 360 56.08 -15.02 -19.72
C GLU A 360 55.18 -16.17 -20.21
N LEU A 361 54.54 -16.02 -21.37
CA LEU A 361 53.78 -17.11 -22.01
C LEU A 361 54.68 -18.23 -22.55
N GLU A 362 55.82 -17.89 -23.15
CA GLU A 362 56.80 -18.89 -23.59
C GLU A 362 57.38 -19.64 -22.38
N ASN A 363 57.75 -18.94 -21.30
CA ASN A 363 58.15 -19.56 -20.04
C ASN A 363 57.04 -20.46 -19.46
N ALA A 364 55.78 -20.00 -19.46
CA ALA A 364 54.65 -20.82 -19.01
C ALA A 364 54.48 -22.10 -19.86
N LEU A 365 54.69 -22.02 -21.17
CA LEU A 365 54.64 -23.14 -22.11
C LEU A 365 55.76 -24.18 -21.88
N TYR A 366 56.95 -23.75 -21.44
CA TYR A 366 58.06 -24.66 -21.10
C TYR A 366 58.01 -25.19 -19.65
N SER A 367 57.40 -24.45 -18.73
CA SER A 367 57.41 -24.75 -17.29
C SER A 367 56.47 -25.87 -16.83
N LYS A 368 55.51 -26.27 -17.66
CA LYS A 368 54.44 -27.22 -17.35
C LYS A 368 54.24 -28.19 -18.50
N GLU A 369 53.80 -29.41 -18.19
CA GLU A 369 53.28 -30.32 -19.21
C GLU A 369 51.87 -29.86 -19.63
N TRP A 370 51.71 -29.55 -20.91
CA TRP A 370 50.47 -29.12 -21.54
C TRP A 370 50.06 -30.15 -22.60
N ASP A 371 48.76 -30.39 -22.79
CA ASP A 371 48.32 -31.22 -23.90
C ASP A 371 48.44 -30.51 -25.27
N GLN A 372 48.08 -31.21 -26.35
CA GLN A 372 48.20 -30.68 -27.72
C GLN A 372 47.26 -29.49 -27.98
N GLU A 373 46.05 -29.46 -27.41
CA GLU A 373 45.08 -28.36 -27.57
C GLU A 373 45.55 -27.14 -26.76
N GLU A 374 45.93 -27.35 -25.50
CA GLU A 374 46.44 -26.32 -24.61
C GLU A 374 47.71 -25.66 -25.19
N SER A 375 48.68 -26.49 -25.59
CA SER A 375 49.91 -26.04 -26.25
C SER A 375 49.64 -25.25 -27.53
N HIS A 376 48.62 -25.63 -28.31
CA HIS A 376 48.23 -24.91 -29.52
C HIS A 376 47.62 -23.54 -29.18
N ASN A 377 46.68 -23.49 -28.24
CA ASN A 377 45.99 -22.26 -27.84
C ASN A 377 46.95 -21.24 -27.20
N ILE A 378 47.93 -21.70 -26.40
CA ILE A 378 49.00 -20.84 -25.86
C ILE A 378 49.87 -20.27 -27.00
N LYS A 379 50.30 -21.09 -27.96
CA LYS A 379 51.09 -20.64 -29.12
C LYS A 379 50.34 -19.62 -29.98
N VAL A 380 49.03 -19.79 -30.15
CA VAL A 380 48.16 -18.82 -30.85
C VAL A 380 48.11 -17.48 -30.10
N ALA A 381 48.05 -17.48 -28.77
CA ALA A 381 48.09 -16.25 -27.98
C ALA A 381 49.45 -15.53 -28.06
N ILE A 382 50.57 -16.27 -27.98
CA ILE A 382 51.92 -15.72 -28.20
C ILE A 382 52.01 -15.06 -29.58
N HIS A 383 51.54 -15.75 -30.63
CA HIS A 383 51.53 -15.20 -31.99
C HIS A 383 50.65 -13.96 -32.10
N TYR A 384 49.48 -13.92 -31.44
CA TYR A 384 48.59 -12.75 -31.44
C TYR A 384 49.26 -11.54 -30.79
N PHE A 385 49.83 -11.67 -29.59
CA PHE A 385 50.48 -10.55 -28.92
C PHE A 385 51.67 -10.03 -29.73
N ARG A 386 52.57 -10.92 -30.16
CA ARG A 386 53.80 -10.59 -30.90
C ARG A 386 53.54 -10.00 -32.28
N ASN A 387 52.65 -10.60 -33.07
CA ASN A 387 52.51 -10.29 -34.51
C ASN A 387 51.25 -9.52 -34.88
N ALA A 388 50.16 -9.62 -34.12
CA ALA A 388 48.91 -8.91 -34.43
C ALA A 388 48.77 -7.63 -33.59
N TYR A 389 48.84 -7.74 -32.26
CA TYR A 389 48.52 -6.64 -31.36
C TYR A 389 49.66 -5.61 -31.24
N ARG A 390 50.91 -6.08 -31.10
CA ARG A 390 52.10 -5.22 -30.93
C ARG A 390 52.52 -4.47 -32.20
N GLN A 391 52.09 -4.94 -33.38
CA GLN A 391 52.30 -4.27 -34.67
C GLN A 391 51.27 -3.15 -34.95
N LEU A 392 50.25 -2.98 -34.10
CA LEU A 392 49.29 -1.88 -34.23
C LEU A 392 49.90 -0.56 -33.77
N ASP A 393 49.54 0.52 -34.48
CA ASP A 393 49.81 1.89 -34.07
C ASP A 393 49.37 2.15 -32.62
N GLU A 394 50.16 2.95 -31.88
CA GLU A 394 49.95 3.19 -30.45
C GLU A 394 48.56 3.75 -30.12
N LYS A 395 48.01 4.60 -31.00
CA LYS A 395 46.68 5.17 -30.83
C LYS A 395 45.58 4.11 -31.00
N VAL A 396 45.75 3.20 -31.97
CA VAL A 396 44.83 2.06 -32.19
C VAL A 396 44.92 1.09 -31.01
N ARG A 397 46.12 0.73 -30.59
CA ARG A 397 46.39 -0.16 -29.45
C ARG A 397 45.81 0.39 -28.14
N SER A 398 46.00 1.70 -27.89
CA SER A 398 45.43 2.40 -26.73
C SER A 398 43.90 2.44 -26.77
N GLY A 399 43.30 2.67 -27.95
CA GLY A 399 41.85 2.60 -28.13
C GLY A 399 41.28 1.22 -27.79
N ILE A 400 41.87 0.15 -28.34
CA ILE A 400 41.46 -1.23 -28.06
C ILE A 400 41.57 -1.55 -26.56
N THR A 401 42.66 -1.14 -25.90
CA THR A 401 42.85 -1.34 -24.45
C THR A 401 41.81 -0.60 -23.63
N ALA A 402 41.53 0.67 -23.97
CA ALA A 402 40.50 1.46 -23.28
C ALA A 402 39.12 0.81 -23.42
N THR A 403 38.74 0.38 -24.63
CA THR A 403 37.49 -0.37 -24.86
C THR A 403 37.45 -1.66 -24.04
N ALA A 404 38.49 -2.50 -24.12
CA ALA A 404 38.54 -3.80 -23.40
C ALA A 404 38.49 -3.67 -21.87
N THR A 405 39.06 -2.59 -21.32
CA THR A 405 39.17 -2.42 -19.86
C THR A 405 37.98 -1.72 -19.24
N THR A 406 37.21 -0.93 -20.00
CA THR A 406 36.13 -0.07 -19.45
C THR A 406 35.11 -0.86 -18.61
N PHE A 407 34.65 -2.03 -19.06
CA PHE A 407 33.78 -2.88 -18.24
C PHE A 407 34.51 -3.47 -17.02
N LEU A 408 35.75 -3.93 -17.22
CA LEU A 408 36.53 -4.63 -16.20
C LEU A 408 36.98 -3.73 -15.03
N THR A 409 37.12 -2.42 -15.23
CA THR A 409 37.41 -1.45 -14.16
C THR A 409 36.49 -1.56 -12.94
N GLN A 410 35.23 -1.98 -13.13
CA GLN A 410 34.27 -2.14 -12.04
C GLN A 410 34.70 -3.19 -11.01
N PHE A 411 35.51 -4.17 -11.41
CA PHE A 411 36.01 -5.24 -10.53
C PHE A 411 37.25 -4.81 -9.73
N THR A 412 37.70 -3.55 -9.88
CA THR A 412 38.72 -2.92 -9.02
C THR A 412 38.12 -2.25 -7.78
N GLU A 413 36.79 -2.02 -7.76
CA GLU A 413 36.12 -1.46 -6.58
C GLU A 413 36.09 -2.50 -5.45
N TYR A 414 36.60 -2.14 -4.27
CA TYR A 414 36.77 -3.02 -3.11
C TYR A 414 35.64 -4.04 -2.87
N GLN A 415 34.36 -3.61 -2.89
CA GLN A 415 33.23 -4.50 -2.65
C GLN A 415 32.95 -5.43 -3.84
N ALA A 416 33.11 -4.95 -5.07
CA ALA A 416 32.97 -5.77 -6.27
C ALA A 416 34.10 -6.81 -6.35
N THR A 417 35.36 -6.40 -6.11
CA THR A 417 36.52 -7.33 -6.04
C THR A 417 36.28 -8.42 -5.00
N LYS A 418 35.86 -8.05 -3.79
CA LYS A 418 35.64 -8.98 -2.66
C LYS A 418 34.62 -10.09 -2.94
N ILE A 419 33.66 -9.85 -3.85
CA ILE A 419 32.56 -10.78 -4.16
C ILE A 419 32.77 -11.50 -5.48
N PHE A 420 33.21 -10.80 -6.52
CA PHE A 420 33.34 -11.32 -7.89
C PHE A 420 34.76 -11.76 -8.26
N CYS A 421 35.76 -11.36 -7.46
CA CYS A 421 37.16 -11.74 -7.58
C CYS A 421 37.72 -12.25 -6.23
N PRO A 422 37.03 -13.21 -5.54
CA PRO A 422 37.55 -13.75 -4.30
C PRO A 422 38.82 -14.58 -4.56
N PRO A 423 39.78 -14.63 -3.61
CA PRO A 423 40.83 -15.64 -3.65
C PRO A 423 40.20 -17.04 -3.51
N GLU A 424 40.87 -18.03 -4.11
CA GLU A 424 40.38 -19.40 -4.33
C GLU A 424 39.90 -20.09 -3.04
N ASP A 425 40.65 -19.92 -1.95
CA ASP A 425 40.37 -20.43 -0.60
C ASP A 425 39.06 -19.93 0.01
N SER A 426 38.60 -18.75 -0.44
CA SER A 426 37.45 -18.05 0.12
C SER A 426 36.24 -18.01 -0.82
N ASN A 427 36.35 -18.65 -1.98
CA ASN A 427 35.31 -18.75 -2.99
C ASN A 427 34.26 -19.81 -2.59
N ASN A 428 32.96 -19.53 -2.74
CA ASN A 428 31.92 -20.44 -2.25
C ASN A 428 31.58 -21.59 -3.22
N THR A 429 31.70 -21.36 -4.52
CA THR A 429 31.58 -22.37 -5.59
C THR A 429 32.55 -22.05 -6.70
N LEU A 430 33.07 -23.06 -7.40
CA LEU A 430 34.05 -22.87 -8.48
C LEU A 430 33.37 -22.38 -9.77
N SER A 431 32.07 -22.64 -9.93
CA SER A 431 31.29 -22.24 -11.10
C SER A 431 29.83 -21.88 -10.78
N ILE A 432 29.13 -21.29 -11.76
CA ILE A 432 27.66 -21.11 -11.74
C ILE A 432 26.96 -22.41 -12.16
N ASP A 433 27.64 -23.23 -12.95
CA ASP A 433 27.22 -24.53 -13.47
C ASP A 433 26.95 -25.53 -12.33
N GLU A 434 27.81 -25.52 -11.30
CA GLU A 434 27.57 -26.19 -10.00
C GLU A 434 26.27 -25.74 -9.34
N LEU A 435 26.05 -24.43 -9.20
CA LEU A 435 24.85 -23.87 -8.56
C LEU A 435 23.55 -24.26 -9.29
N VAL A 436 23.59 -24.31 -10.63
CA VAL A 436 22.45 -24.77 -11.45
C VAL A 436 22.22 -26.27 -11.26
N THR A 437 23.28 -27.08 -11.28
CA THR A 437 23.22 -28.54 -11.15
C THR A 437 22.77 -29.00 -9.77
N GLU A 438 23.20 -28.30 -8.71
CA GLU A 438 22.73 -28.49 -7.33
C GLU A 438 21.28 -28.02 -7.11
N GLY A 439 20.70 -27.28 -8.06
CA GLY A 439 19.33 -26.78 -7.97
C GLY A 439 19.16 -25.53 -7.11
N LYS A 440 20.20 -24.72 -6.91
CA LYS A 440 20.20 -23.55 -6.00
C LYS A 440 19.27 -22.42 -6.45
N ILE A 441 18.93 -21.54 -5.51
CA ILE A 441 18.21 -20.29 -5.75
C ILE A 441 19.23 -19.15 -5.74
N ILE A 442 19.74 -18.83 -6.92
CA ILE A 442 20.66 -17.70 -7.13
C ILE A 442 19.85 -16.42 -7.06
N MET A 443 20.22 -15.52 -6.15
CA MET A 443 19.57 -14.23 -5.94
C MET A 443 20.59 -13.11 -6.12
N PHE A 444 20.23 -12.08 -6.88
CA PHE A 444 21.07 -10.91 -7.12
C PHE A 444 20.28 -9.61 -6.86
N ASP A 445 20.74 -8.83 -5.88
CA ASP A 445 20.36 -7.42 -5.70
C ASP A 445 21.56 -6.56 -5.26
N ILE A 446 21.70 -5.40 -5.89
CA ILE A 446 22.74 -4.40 -5.59
C ILE A 446 22.08 -3.02 -5.58
N GLU A 447 22.38 -2.20 -4.56
CA GLU A 447 21.72 -0.90 -4.38
C GLU A 447 22.24 0.20 -5.31
N ASN A 448 23.50 0.10 -5.78
CA ASN A 448 24.07 1.00 -6.78
C ASN A 448 23.53 0.63 -8.18
N PRO A 449 22.74 1.49 -8.86
CA PRO A 449 22.10 1.12 -10.12
C PRO A 449 23.06 0.83 -11.28
N ALA A 450 24.24 1.46 -11.30
CA ALA A 450 25.23 1.26 -12.36
C ALA A 450 25.85 -0.14 -12.26
N LEU A 451 26.28 -0.52 -11.06
CA LEU A 451 26.79 -1.86 -10.76
C LEU A 451 25.70 -2.94 -10.85
N ALA A 452 24.46 -2.62 -10.45
CA ALA A 452 23.35 -3.56 -10.53
C ALA A 452 23.04 -3.97 -11.98
N ARG A 453 23.14 -3.04 -12.94
CA ARG A 453 23.01 -3.33 -14.38
C ARG A 453 24.13 -4.23 -14.88
N SER A 454 25.38 -3.79 -14.76
CA SER A 454 26.53 -4.50 -15.33
C SER A 454 26.74 -5.90 -14.73
N LEU A 455 26.73 -6.01 -13.40
CA LEU A 455 26.96 -7.25 -12.68
C LEU A 455 25.75 -8.19 -12.78
N GLY A 456 24.53 -7.62 -12.81
CA GLY A 456 23.30 -8.38 -13.02
C GLY A 456 23.24 -8.99 -14.42
N THR A 457 23.65 -8.22 -15.45
CA THR A 457 23.80 -8.72 -16.81
C THR A 457 24.87 -9.82 -16.91
N LEU A 458 26.03 -9.66 -16.28
CA LEU A 458 27.08 -10.70 -16.27
C LEU A 458 26.58 -12.00 -15.64
N ILE A 459 26.00 -11.94 -14.43
CA ILE A 459 25.45 -13.13 -13.74
C ILE A 459 24.33 -13.79 -14.56
N LYS A 460 23.47 -13.00 -15.21
CA LYS A 460 22.44 -13.51 -16.13
C LYS A 460 23.07 -14.29 -17.30
N ILE A 461 24.08 -13.71 -17.96
CA ILE A 461 24.77 -14.30 -19.10
C ILE A 461 25.47 -15.60 -18.70
N CYS A 462 26.21 -15.61 -17.58
CA CYS A 462 26.88 -16.82 -17.11
C CYS A 462 25.88 -17.93 -16.72
N TYR A 463 24.74 -17.59 -16.12
CA TYR A 463 23.65 -18.55 -15.87
C TYR A 463 23.03 -19.09 -17.17
N GLN A 464 22.80 -18.22 -18.16
CA GLN A 464 22.29 -18.62 -19.47
C GLN A 464 23.26 -19.55 -20.20
N GLN A 465 24.56 -19.27 -20.13
CA GLN A 465 25.60 -20.12 -20.68
C GLN A 465 25.65 -21.48 -19.99
N ALA A 466 25.62 -21.52 -18.65
CA ALA A 466 25.56 -22.77 -17.88
C ALA A 466 24.34 -23.63 -18.24
N VAL A 467 23.17 -23.01 -18.42
CA VAL A 467 21.96 -23.71 -18.89
C VAL A 467 22.12 -24.25 -20.32
N LEU A 468 22.78 -23.52 -21.21
CA LEU A 468 23.08 -24.00 -22.57
C LEU A 468 24.11 -25.14 -22.58
N ASP A 469 25.14 -25.10 -21.73
CA ASP A 469 26.14 -26.15 -21.63
C ASP A 469 25.54 -27.46 -21.08
N ILE A 470 24.63 -27.38 -20.10
CA ILE A 470 23.83 -28.53 -19.65
C ILE A 470 23.03 -29.13 -20.82
N ILE A 471 22.35 -28.30 -21.63
CA ILE A 471 21.59 -28.75 -22.81
C ILE A 471 22.51 -29.43 -23.83
N ASN A 472 23.64 -28.81 -24.16
CA ASN A 472 24.60 -29.33 -25.14
C ASN A 472 25.25 -30.65 -24.69
N SER A 473 25.42 -30.87 -23.38
CA SER A 473 26.03 -32.09 -22.83
C SER A 473 25.18 -33.35 -22.98
N GLY A 474 23.94 -33.25 -23.50
CA GLY A 474 23.01 -34.36 -23.62
C GLY A 474 22.35 -34.77 -22.29
N ASN A 475 22.83 -34.26 -21.15
CA ASN A 475 22.10 -34.30 -19.88
C ASN A 475 20.91 -33.34 -19.93
N THR A 476 19.84 -33.75 -20.64
CA THR A 476 18.56 -33.05 -20.59
C THR A 476 18.11 -32.95 -19.14
N ALA A 477 18.11 -31.74 -18.58
CA ALA A 477 17.70 -31.54 -17.19
C ALA A 477 16.34 -32.22 -16.96
N GLU A 478 16.30 -33.21 -16.06
CA GLU A 478 15.04 -33.83 -15.66
C GLU A 478 14.10 -32.79 -15.03
N GLU A 479 14.69 -31.75 -14.45
CA GLU A 479 14.03 -30.66 -13.76
C GLU A 479 13.81 -29.42 -14.63
N HIS A 480 12.77 -28.66 -14.28
CA HIS A 480 12.55 -27.31 -14.80
C HIS A 480 13.59 -26.34 -14.25
N ILE A 481 13.92 -25.33 -15.05
CA ILE A 481 14.88 -24.27 -14.73
C ILE A 481 14.14 -22.93 -14.86
N PHE A 482 14.26 -22.04 -13.88
CA PHE A 482 13.50 -20.77 -13.88
C PHE A 482 14.39 -19.54 -13.80
N THR A 483 14.06 -18.54 -14.61
CA THR A 483 14.64 -17.18 -14.53
C THR A 483 13.54 -16.17 -14.26
N PHE A 484 13.64 -15.41 -13.17
CA PHE A 484 12.75 -14.31 -12.82
C PHE A 484 13.53 -13.00 -12.75
N ILE A 485 13.14 -12.01 -13.56
CA ILE A 485 13.78 -10.69 -13.58
C ILE A 485 12.70 -9.62 -13.42
N ASP A 486 12.81 -8.79 -12.37
CA ASP A 486 12.06 -7.54 -12.30
C ASP A 486 12.88 -6.42 -12.93
N GLU A 487 12.21 -5.46 -13.59
CA GLU A 487 12.85 -4.36 -14.33
C GLU A 487 13.86 -4.84 -15.40
N TYR A 488 13.48 -5.85 -16.19
CA TYR A 488 14.27 -6.53 -17.22
C TYR A 488 14.97 -5.60 -18.22
N GLN A 489 14.43 -4.41 -18.50
CA GLN A 489 15.12 -3.44 -19.35
C GLN A 489 16.50 -3.02 -18.80
N ASP A 490 16.75 -3.19 -17.50
CA ASP A 490 18.02 -2.86 -16.87
C ASP A 490 19.11 -3.93 -17.07
N VAL A 491 18.77 -5.14 -17.56
CA VAL A 491 19.72 -6.26 -17.79
C VAL A 491 19.51 -7.01 -19.12
N VAL A 492 18.68 -6.48 -20.02
CA VAL A 492 18.37 -7.10 -21.32
C VAL A 492 19.56 -7.05 -22.29
N THR A 493 19.84 -8.16 -22.97
CA THR A 493 20.91 -8.25 -23.98
C THR A 493 20.43 -8.85 -25.29
N SER A 494 21.04 -8.42 -26.38
CA SER A 494 20.76 -8.90 -27.74
C SER A 494 22.07 -9.35 -28.41
N GLY A 495 22.05 -10.46 -29.15
CA GLY A 495 23.22 -11.13 -29.73
C GLY A 495 23.89 -10.42 -30.91
N PHE A 496 24.12 -9.10 -30.82
CA PHE A 496 24.87 -8.34 -31.82
C PHE A 496 26.31 -8.87 -31.95
N GLY A 497 26.85 -8.80 -33.18
CA GLY A 497 28.25 -9.17 -33.43
C GLY A 497 28.60 -10.65 -33.19
N GLY A 498 27.60 -11.53 -33.05
CA GLY A 498 27.78 -12.96 -32.81
C GLY A 498 27.73 -13.40 -31.34
N ALA A 499 27.66 -12.46 -30.40
CA ALA A 499 27.70 -12.74 -28.96
C ALA A 499 26.44 -13.48 -28.44
N LEU A 500 26.51 -13.94 -27.18
CA LEU A 500 25.35 -14.52 -26.49
C LEU A 500 24.37 -13.41 -26.07
N GLY A 501 23.11 -13.54 -26.48
CA GLY A 501 22.03 -12.62 -26.16
C GLY A 501 20.74 -13.34 -25.75
N ASP A 502 19.81 -12.62 -25.13
CA ASP A 502 18.55 -13.17 -24.66
C ASP A 502 17.70 -13.72 -25.81
N ASP A 503 17.80 -13.13 -27.00
CA ASP A 503 17.14 -13.56 -28.24
C ASP A 503 17.54 -15.00 -28.61
N ARG A 504 18.85 -15.28 -28.66
CA ARG A 504 19.40 -16.61 -28.95
C ARG A 504 19.18 -17.60 -27.82
N PHE A 505 19.36 -17.16 -26.57
CA PHE A 505 19.11 -18.00 -25.40
C PHE A 505 17.66 -18.46 -25.35
N LEU A 506 16.69 -17.54 -25.44
CA LEU A 506 15.27 -17.87 -25.35
C LEU A 506 14.75 -18.65 -26.56
N ALA A 507 15.40 -18.53 -27.73
CA ALA A 507 15.12 -19.37 -28.88
C ALA A 507 15.58 -20.83 -28.66
N LYS A 508 16.86 -21.04 -28.29
CA LYS A 508 17.44 -22.38 -28.06
C LYS A 508 16.87 -23.07 -26.82
N ALA A 509 16.73 -22.34 -25.71
CA ALA A 509 16.32 -22.91 -24.44
C ALA A 509 14.87 -23.45 -24.42
N ARG A 510 14.07 -23.23 -25.48
CA ARG A 510 12.75 -23.86 -25.68
C ARG A 510 12.79 -25.39 -25.76
N GLU A 511 13.90 -25.93 -26.27
CA GLU A 511 14.14 -27.37 -26.36
C GLU A 511 14.36 -27.98 -24.95
N SER A 512 14.78 -27.14 -24.00
CA SER A 512 14.92 -27.48 -22.59
C SER A 512 13.66 -27.18 -21.77
N LYS A 513 13.70 -27.54 -20.48
CA LYS A 513 12.67 -27.17 -19.49
C LYS A 513 12.91 -25.79 -18.86
N SER A 514 13.67 -24.92 -19.52
CA SER A 514 13.91 -23.53 -19.11
C SER A 514 12.67 -22.66 -19.30
N ILE A 515 12.38 -21.82 -18.30
CA ILE A 515 11.20 -20.97 -18.24
C ILE A 515 11.63 -19.58 -17.75
N THR A 516 11.55 -18.58 -18.63
CA THR A 516 11.91 -17.19 -18.32
C THR A 516 10.67 -16.32 -18.13
N VAL A 517 10.62 -15.61 -17.00
CA VAL A 517 9.53 -14.72 -16.58
C VAL A 517 10.09 -13.33 -16.26
N VAL A 518 9.77 -12.34 -17.09
CA VAL A 518 10.39 -11.01 -17.01
C VAL A 518 9.35 -9.90 -16.87
N GLY A 519 9.63 -8.90 -16.03
CA GLY A 519 8.85 -7.67 -15.91
C GLY A 519 9.59 -6.48 -16.49
N THR A 520 8.96 -5.73 -17.39
CA THR A 520 9.50 -4.47 -17.96
C THR A 520 8.46 -3.36 -17.88
N GLN A 521 8.87 -2.10 -18.06
CA GLN A 521 7.95 -0.97 -18.09
C GLN A 521 7.16 -0.89 -19.40
N GLY A 522 7.79 -1.22 -20.54
CA GLY A 522 7.16 -1.25 -21.86
C GLY A 522 8.17 -1.53 -22.99
N LEU A 523 7.68 -1.60 -24.23
CA LEU A 523 8.49 -1.79 -25.44
C LEU A 523 9.55 -0.69 -25.57
N VAL A 524 9.17 0.59 -25.45
CA VAL A 524 10.11 1.72 -25.59
C VAL A 524 11.28 1.61 -24.60
N SER A 525 11.05 1.09 -23.39
CA SER A 525 12.11 0.84 -22.42
C SER A 525 13.09 -0.25 -22.87
N LEU A 526 12.60 -1.33 -23.49
CA LEU A 526 13.47 -2.37 -24.08
C LEU A 526 14.22 -1.84 -25.30
N GLU A 527 13.57 -1.07 -26.16
CA GLU A 527 14.18 -0.49 -27.37
C GLU A 527 15.29 0.52 -27.05
N ASN A 528 15.15 1.26 -25.95
CA ASN A 528 16.20 2.15 -25.47
C ASN A 528 17.42 1.38 -24.96
N SER A 529 17.22 0.20 -24.34
CA SER A 529 18.29 -0.64 -23.80
C SER A 529 19.00 -1.49 -24.86
N ILE A 530 18.24 -2.13 -25.76
CA ILE A 530 18.76 -2.93 -26.90
C ILE A 530 19.30 -2.02 -28.01
N GLY A 531 18.66 -0.86 -28.18
CA GLY A 531 19.05 0.19 -29.10
C GLY A 531 18.54 0.09 -30.54
N LYS A 532 18.00 -1.06 -30.96
CA LYS A 532 17.34 -1.27 -32.26
C LYS A 532 15.93 -1.84 -32.07
N SER A 533 14.96 -1.37 -32.87
CA SER A 533 13.55 -1.75 -32.74
C SER A 533 13.32 -3.18 -33.22
N GLU A 534 13.98 -3.56 -34.32
CA GLU A 534 13.88 -4.85 -35.00
C GLU A 534 14.34 -5.99 -34.07
N ALA A 535 15.53 -5.86 -33.49
CA ALA A 535 16.07 -6.81 -32.50
C ALA A 535 15.21 -6.88 -31.23
N THR A 536 14.56 -5.78 -30.85
CA THR A 536 13.62 -5.77 -29.73
C THR A 536 12.35 -6.57 -30.05
N TYR A 537 11.82 -6.45 -31.28
CA TYR A 537 10.68 -7.27 -31.72
C TYR A 537 11.04 -8.75 -31.85
N GLU A 538 12.23 -9.08 -32.37
CA GLU A 538 12.76 -10.46 -32.42
C GLU A 538 12.84 -11.08 -31.02
N LEU A 539 13.42 -10.35 -30.05
CA LEU A 539 13.43 -10.78 -28.64
C LEU A 539 12.01 -10.99 -28.09
N ILE A 540 11.09 -10.07 -28.36
CA ILE A 540 9.72 -10.12 -27.85
C ILE A 540 8.91 -11.29 -28.47
N GLN A 541 9.22 -11.71 -29.71
CA GLN A 541 8.67 -12.94 -30.31
C GLN A 541 9.04 -14.20 -29.51
N ASN A 542 10.12 -14.18 -28.73
CA ASN A 542 10.47 -15.30 -27.87
C ASN A 542 9.59 -15.47 -26.62
N PHE A 543 8.77 -14.45 -26.30
CA PHE A 543 7.73 -14.50 -25.27
C PHE A 543 6.34 -14.72 -25.87
N ARG A 544 5.89 -15.96 -25.83
CA ARG A 544 4.58 -16.44 -26.34
C ARG A 544 3.42 -16.06 -25.42
N THR A 545 3.67 -15.96 -24.12
CA THR A 545 2.70 -15.40 -23.16
C THR A 545 3.11 -13.97 -22.83
N ARG A 546 2.19 -13.02 -23.05
CA ARG A 546 2.41 -11.58 -22.84
C ARG A 546 1.30 -11.02 -21.97
N ILE A 547 1.64 -10.34 -20.89
CA ILE A 547 0.70 -9.78 -19.91
C ILE A 547 0.94 -8.29 -19.79
N ALA A 548 0.07 -7.47 -20.39
CA ALA A 548 0.10 -6.02 -20.22
C ALA A 548 -0.82 -5.60 -19.07
N CYS A 549 -0.21 -5.18 -17.98
CA CYS A 549 -0.88 -4.34 -16.99
C CYS A 549 -1.09 -2.93 -17.56
N HIS A 550 -1.77 -2.04 -16.82
CA HIS A 550 -1.90 -0.62 -17.18
C HIS A 550 -0.57 -0.02 -17.71
N SER A 551 -0.62 0.54 -18.91
CA SER A 551 0.49 1.24 -19.56
C SER A 551 0.02 2.55 -20.19
N SER A 552 0.91 3.54 -20.23
CA SER A 552 0.74 4.78 -20.98
C SER A 552 1.59 4.82 -22.27
N ASP A 553 2.40 3.79 -22.53
CA ASP A 553 3.21 3.69 -23.75
C ASP A 553 2.36 3.24 -24.93
N LYS A 554 2.14 4.15 -25.89
CA LYS A 554 1.40 3.90 -27.13
C LYS A 554 1.97 2.70 -27.91
N LYS A 555 3.28 2.49 -27.93
CA LYS A 555 3.91 1.41 -28.72
C LYS A 555 3.62 0.03 -28.10
N THR A 556 3.72 -0.08 -26.78
CA THR A 556 3.27 -1.27 -26.02
C THR A 556 1.78 -1.55 -26.24
N ILE A 557 0.92 -0.52 -26.20
CA ILE A 557 -0.52 -0.70 -26.37
C ILE A 557 -0.86 -1.15 -27.80
N SER A 558 -0.32 -0.46 -28.82
CA SER A 558 -0.57 -0.79 -30.23
C SER A 558 -0.15 -2.23 -30.55
N ASN A 559 1.04 -2.65 -30.09
CA ASN A 559 1.53 -4.01 -30.31
C ASN A 559 0.56 -5.08 -29.80
N ILE A 560 -0.14 -4.84 -28.68
CA ILE A 560 -1.08 -5.80 -28.10
C ILE A 560 -2.46 -5.68 -28.72
N GLN A 561 -2.92 -4.47 -29.07
CA GLN A 561 -4.16 -4.28 -29.83
C GLN A 561 -4.11 -4.95 -31.21
N GLU A 562 -2.98 -4.80 -31.93
CA GLU A 562 -2.74 -5.45 -33.22
C GLU A 562 -2.77 -6.98 -33.11
N LEU A 563 -2.19 -7.54 -32.04
CA LEU A 563 -2.20 -8.99 -31.77
C LEU A 563 -3.58 -9.51 -31.37
N MET A 564 -4.36 -8.72 -30.63
CA MET A 564 -5.77 -9.05 -30.30
C MET A 564 -6.66 -9.04 -31.54
N GLY A 565 -6.35 -8.18 -32.51
CA GLY A 565 -7.08 -8.06 -33.77
C GLY A 565 -8.25 -7.08 -33.72
N LYS A 566 -9.11 -7.17 -34.74
CA LYS A 566 -10.29 -6.33 -34.92
C LYS A 566 -11.54 -7.18 -35.06
N GLU A 567 -12.60 -6.73 -34.43
CA GLU A 567 -13.95 -7.29 -34.51
C GLU A 567 -14.84 -6.38 -35.35
N GLU A 568 -15.85 -6.98 -35.99
CA GLU A 568 -16.87 -6.25 -36.73
C GLU A 568 -17.92 -5.72 -35.76
N LYS A 569 -18.12 -4.41 -35.75
CA LYS A 569 -19.10 -3.71 -34.91
C LYS A 569 -20.15 -3.07 -35.81
N GLU A 570 -21.42 -3.22 -35.43
CA GLU A 570 -22.51 -2.49 -36.07
C GLU A 570 -22.59 -1.07 -35.50
N GLN A 571 -22.55 -0.07 -36.37
CA GLN A 571 -22.94 1.29 -36.05
C GLN A 571 -24.39 1.51 -36.51
N VAL A 572 -25.26 1.86 -35.57
CA VAL A 572 -26.62 2.30 -35.86
C VAL A 572 -26.68 3.82 -35.68
N SER A 573 -26.75 4.54 -36.80
CA SER A 573 -26.97 5.98 -36.82
C SER A 573 -28.47 6.25 -36.99
N GLN A 574 -29.05 7.00 -36.07
CA GLN A 574 -30.45 7.39 -36.06
C GLN A 574 -30.52 8.90 -36.21
N SER A 575 -31.19 9.37 -37.28
CA SER A 575 -31.35 10.79 -37.59
C SER A 575 -32.82 11.16 -37.66
N TYR A 576 -33.17 12.23 -36.96
CA TYR A 576 -34.48 12.86 -36.96
C TYR A 576 -34.41 14.13 -37.81
N GLY A 577 -35.16 14.17 -38.90
CA GLY A 577 -35.35 15.36 -39.73
C GLY A 577 -36.75 15.90 -39.55
N GLU A 578 -36.88 17.08 -38.95
CA GLU A 578 -38.14 17.82 -38.89
C GLU A 578 -38.19 18.84 -40.02
N MET A 579 -39.21 18.74 -40.87
CA MET A 579 -39.44 19.65 -41.99
C MET A 579 -40.81 20.32 -41.82
N ALA A 580 -40.78 21.61 -41.48
CA ALA A 580 -41.98 22.37 -41.17
C ALA A 580 -42.42 23.26 -42.34
N ASN A 581 -43.71 23.18 -42.70
CA ASN A 581 -44.31 24.01 -43.74
C ASN A 581 -45.08 25.19 -43.11
N ASP A 582 -44.95 26.38 -43.72
CA ASP A 582 -45.54 27.66 -43.27
C ASP A 582 -45.16 28.11 -41.83
N PRO A 583 -43.86 28.34 -41.55
CA PRO A 583 -43.40 28.73 -40.22
C PRO A 583 -43.79 30.17 -39.84
N LYS A 584 -44.60 30.34 -38.79
CA LYS A 584 -45.05 31.66 -38.31
C LYS A 584 -44.13 32.20 -37.23
N LYS A 585 -43.70 33.46 -37.38
CA LYS A 585 -42.75 34.07 -36.44
C LYS A 585 -43.45 34.50 -35.14
N SER A 586 -43.11 33.85 -34.03
CA SER A 586 -43.59 34.21 -32.69
C SER A 586 -42.88 35.47 -32.19
N LEU A 587 -43.64 36.58 -32.12
CA LEU A 587 -43.10 37.91 -31.81
C LEU A 587 -42.67 38.07 -30.34
N VAL A 588 -43.17 37.20 -29.44
CA VAL A 588 -42.93 37.29 -27.98
C VAL A 588 -41.75 36.41 -27.53
N LEU A 589 -41.59 35.23 -28.14
CA LEU A 589 -40.55 34.26 -27.76
C LEU A 589 -39.34 34.25 -28.71
N GLY A 590 -39.37 35.02 -29.81
CA GLY A 590 -38.23 35.14 -30.71
C GLY A 590 -37.90 33.85 -31.47
N GLY A 591 -38.92 33.17 -31.99
CA GLY A 591 -38.77 31.91 -32.72
C GLY A 591 -39.78 31.75 -33.86
N TYR A 592 -39.73 30.61 -34.55
CA TYR A 592 -40.73 30.20 -35.54
C TYR A 592 -41.56 29.06 -34.97
N ASP A 593 -42.87 29.15 -35.11
CA ASP A 593 -43.86 28.24 -34.53
C ASP A 593 -44.75 27.69 -35.64
N THR A 594 -44.98 26.39 -35.68
CA THR A 594 -45.61 25.70 -36.83
C THR A 594 -46.55 24.59 -36.36
N THR A 595 -47.70 24.47 -37.02
CA THR A 595 -48.73 23.46 -36.66
C THR A 595 -48.74 22.24 -37.57
N LYS A 596 -47.84 22.20 -38.57
CA LYS A 596 -47.72 21.13 -39.58
C LYS A 596 -46.26 20.84 -39.90
N ALA A 597 -45.59 20.13 -39.00
CA ALA A 597 -44.26 19.59 -39.23
C ALA A 597 -44.33 18.11 -39.65
N ASN A 598 -43.59 17.75 -40.69
CA ASN A 598 -43.32 16.36 -41.06
C ASN A 598 -42.04 15.92 -40.35
N ILE A 599 -42.13 14.89 -39.51
CA ILE A 599 -40.98 14.30 -38.82
C ILE A 599 -40.60 13.01 -39.56
N ASN A 600 -39.43 13.01 -40.20
CA ASN A 600 -38.84 11.82 -40.81
C ASN A 600 -37.76 11.25 -39.88
N GLU A 601 -37.93 9.98 -39.50
CA GLU A 601 -36.90 9.20 -38.82
C GLU A 601 -36.17 8.32 -39.82
N SER A 602 -34.84 8.30 -39.76
CA SER A 602 -33.99 7.52 -40.66
C SER A 602 -32.97 6.71 -39.86
N PHE A 603 -32.85 5.43 -40.18
CA PHE A 603 -31.91 4.50 -39.58
C PHE A 603 -30.89 4.05 -40.62
N VAL A 604 -29.62 4.39 -40.41
CA VAL A 604 -28.50 3.87 -41.20
C VAL A 604 -27.76 2.86 -40.34
N ARG A 605 -27.71 1.61 -40.80
CA ARG A 605 -26.85 0.57 -40.22
C ARG A 605 -25.65 0.35 -41.13
N SER A 606 -24.47 0.47 -40.56
CA SER A 606 -23.19 0.23 -41.24
C SER A 606 -22.31 -0.64 -40.35
N SER A 607 -21.72 -1.70 -40.88
CA SER A 607 -20.68 -2.44 -40.15
C SER A 607 -19.31 -1.82 -40.42
N TYR A 608 -18.45 -1.81 -39.39
CA TYR A 608 -17.06 -1.38 -39.50
C TYR A 608 -16.17 -2.26 -38.61
N ARG A 609 -14.90 -2.41 -38.98
CA ARG A 609 -13.92 -3.19 -38.21
C ARG A 609 -13.13 -2.31 -37.26
N ASP A 610 -13.28 -2.55 -35.98
CA ASP A 610 -12.61 -1.82 -34.89
C ASP A 610 -11.91 -2.79 -33.94
N PHE A 611 -10.94 -2.32 -33.17
CA PHE A 611 -10.20 -3.17 -32.23
C PHE A 611 -11.13 -3.75 -31.14
N THR A 612 -10.88 -5.01 -30.77
CA THR A 612 -11.61 -5.71 -29.69
C THR A 612 -11.59 -4.91 -28.38
N ALA A 613 -10.44 -4.32 -28.04
CA ALA A 613 -10.30 -3.39 -26.92
C ALA A 613 -9.70 -2.05 -27.41
N PRO A 614 -10.35 -0.90 -27.16
CA PRO A 614 -9.86 0.42 -27.59
C PRO A 614 -8.66 0.89 -26.73
N THR A 615 -7.83 1.78 -27.29
CA THR A 615 -6.61 2.28 -26.63
C THR A 615 -6.90 3.00 -25.31
N SER A 616 -8.10 3.61 -25.22
CA SER A 616 -8.60 4.25 -24.01
C SER A 616 -8.97 3.27 -22.89
N GLU A 617 -9.22 1.99 -23.17
CA GLU A 617 -9.45 0.97 -22.15
C GLU A 617 -8.14 0.51 -21.51
N PHE A 618 -7.08 0.30 -22.29
CA PHE A 618 -5.73 0.02 -21.76
C PHE A 618 -5.22 1.12 -20.81
N ALA A 619 -5.50 2.39 -21.14
CA ALA A 619 -5.18 3.55 -20.29
C ALA A 619 -6.15 3.73 -19.09
N ARG A 620 -7.20 2.91 -18.97
CA ARG A 620 -8.18 2.92 -17.86
C ARG A 620 -8.11 1.66 -16.99
N LEU A 621 -7.30 0.67 -17.35
CA LEU A 621 -7.06 -0.55 -16.57
C LEU A 621 -6.74 -0.20 -15.12
N GLN A 622 -7.48 -0.81 -14.19
CA GLN A 622 -7.28 -0.58 -12.77
C GLN A 622 -6.08 -1.37 -12.25
N THR A 623 -5.57 -1.01 -11.07
CA THR A 623 -4.42 -1.71 -10.47
C THR A 623 -4.72 -3.19 -10.26
N MET A 624 -3.85 -4.08 -10.74
CA MET A 624 -4.04 -5.54 -10.79
C MET A 624 -5.01 -6.04 -11.87
N GLU A 625 -5.38 -5.21 -12.85
CA GLU A 625 -5.98 -5.65 -14.12
C GLU A 625 -4.92 -5.69 -15.22
N ALA A 626 -5.06 -6.64 -16.14
CA ALA A 626 -4.18 -6.79 -17.29
C ALA A 626 -4.92 -7.43 -18.47
N TYR A 627 -4.51 -7.12 -19.71
CA TYR A 627 -4.79 -8.00 -20.85
C TYR A 627 -3.65 -9.00 -21.02
N ALA A 628 -3.98 -10.23 -21.33
CA ALA A 628 -2.99 -11.26 -21.58
C ALA A 628 -3.24 -12.01 -22.89
N GLN A 629 -2.19 -12.07 -23.71
CA GLN A 629 -2.01 -13.10 -24.71
C GLN A 629 -1.47 -14.34 -23.96
N ILE A 630 -2.25 -15.41 -23.88
CA ILE A 630 -1.91 -16.63 -23.13
C ILE A 630 -1.69 -17.76 -24.12
N PHE A 631 -0.48 -18.28 -24.15
CA PHE A 631 -0.13 -19.50 -24.89
C PHE A 631 -0.24 -20.72 -23.96
N ASP A 632 -0.97 -21.76 -24.37
CA ASP A 632 -1.17 -22.97 -23.55
C ASP A 632 -0.29 -24.16 -23.94
N GLY A 633 0.61 -23.98 -24.91
CA GLY A 633 1.46 -25.01 -25.49
C GLY A 633 1.01 -25.43 -26.89
N VAL A 634 -0.24 -25.17 -27.27
CA VAL A 634 -0.79 -25.48 -28.60
C VAL A 634 -1.37 -24.22 -29.25
N SER A 635 -2.24 -23.53 -28.52
CA SER A 635 -2.99 -22.38 -29.02
C SER A 635 -2.70 -21.11 -28.21
N THR A 636 -3.06 -19.97 -28.80
CA THR A 636 -2.98 -18.66 -28.14
C THR A 636 -4.39 -18.09 -27.99
N ARG A 637 -4.74 -17.63 -26.79
CA ARG A 637 -6.01 -16.93 -26.51
C ARG A 637 -5.76 -15.58 -25.86
N PHE A 638 -6.69 -14.65 -26.04
CA PHE A 638 -6.65 -13.32 -25.41
C PHE A 638 -7.69 -13.25 -24.29
N GLU A 639 -7.28 -12.81 -23.11
CA GLU A 639 -8.10 -12.79 -21.90
C GLU A 639 -7.82 -11.54 -21.06
N LYS A 640 -8.86 -10.96 -20.46
CA LYS A 640 -8.70 -9.92 -19.42
C LYS A 640 -8.46 -10.61 -18.06
N LEU A 641 -7.24 -10.48 -17.54
CA LEU A 641 -6.79 -11.08 -16.30
C LEU A 641 -7.00 -10.15 -15.09
N TYR A 642 -7.58 -10.73 -14.04
CA TYR A 642 -7.62 -10.14 -12.71
C TYR A 642 -6.54 -10.77 -11.83
N LEU A 643 -5.44 -10.05 -11.65
CA LEU A 643 -4.27 -10.50 -10.93
C LEU A 643 -4.56 -10.59 -9.42
N LYS A 644 -3.88 -11.52 -8.72
CA LYS A 644 -4.13 -11.82 -7.30
C LYS A 644 -2.89 -11.51 -6.44
N PRO A 645 -2.78 -10.29 -5.87
CA PRO A 645 -1.57 -9.80 -5.21
C PRO A 645 -0.96 -10.75 -4.18
N HIS A 646 0.37 -10.84 -4.14
CA HIS A 646 1.12 -11.76 -3.27
C HIS A 646 0.69 -11.69 -1.80
N PHE A 647 0.53 -10.48 -1.25
CA PHE A 647 0.17 -10.24 0.15
C PHE A 647 -1.26 -10.66 0.54
N ILE A 648 -2.11 -11.03 -0.42
CA ILE A 648 -3.47 -11.52 -0.14
C ILE A 648 -3.43 -13.02 0.16
N LYS A 649 -3.74 -13.38 1.41
CA LYS A 649 -3.86 -14.78 1.86
C LYS A 649 -5.01 -15.52 1.15
N TRP A 650 -6.18 -14.88 1.01
CA TRP A 650 -7.37 -15.48 0.42
C TRP A 650 -7.47 -15.19 -1.09
N LYS A 651 -6.83 -16.03 -1.91
CA LYS A 651 -6.74 -15.81 -3.37
C LYS A 651 -8.08 -15.84 -4.11
N ALA A 652 -9.09 -16.51 -3.55
CA ALA A 652 -10.46 -16.54 -4.07
C ALA A 652 -11.25 -15.22 -3.88
N LEU A 653 -10.65 -14.18 -3.31
CA LEU A 653 -11.28 -12.86 -3.24
C LEU A 653 -11.51 -12.27 -4.64
N SER A 654 -12.72 -11.78 -4.89
CA SER A 654 -13.04 -11.08 -6.14
C SER A 654 -12.24 -9.79 -6.29
N HIS A 655 -11.92 -9.44 -7.53
CA HIS A 655 -11.13 -8.28 -7.90
C HIS A 655 -11.74 -6.98 -7.37
N LYS A 656 -13.08 -6.84 -7.43
CA LYS A 656 -13.80 -5.72 -6.79
C LYS A 656 -13.49 -5.58 -5.29
N ASN A 657 -13.29 -6.68 -4.56
CA ASN A 657 -12.86 -6.64 -3.16
C ASN A 657 -11.34 -6.41 -3.00
N ILE A 658 -10.51 -6.86 -3.95
CA ILE A 658 -9.07 -6.57 -4.01
C ILE A 658 -8.83 -5.08 -4.22
N LEU A 659 -9.48 -4.46 -5.21
CA LEU A 659 -9.52 -3.02 -5.42
C LEU A 659 -10.06 -2.30 -4.17
N ARG A 660 -11.08 -2.84 -3.52
CA ARG A 660 -11.59 -2.32 -2.24
C ARG A 660 -10.62 -2.50 -1.08
N ILE A 661 -9.57 -3.33 -1.19
CA ILE A 661 -8.49 -3.45 -0.19
C ILE A 661 -7.33 -2.52 -0.58
N LEU A 662 -7.01 -2.39 -1.87
CA LEU A 662 -5.97 -1.52 -2.43
C LEU A 662 -6.33 -0.02 -2.36
N GLY A 663 -7.53 0.36 -2.81
CA GLY A 663 -8.13 1.68 -2.56
C GLY A 663 -8.59 1.86 -1.11
N LYS A 664 -8.47 0.81 -0.29
CA LYS A 664 -8.39 0.96 1.16
C LYS A 664 -6.95 0.99 1.68
N LYS A 665 -5.82 1.07 0.95
CA LYS A 665 -4.54 1.32 1.67
C LYS A 665 -4.63 2.62 2.48
N THR A 666 -5.18 3.65 1.85
CA THR A 666 -5.58 4.94 2.44
C THR A 666 -6.70 4.84 3.49
N SER A 667 -7.50 3.76 3.52
CA SER A 667 -8.63 3.62 4.45
C SER A 667 -8.80 2.22 5.07
N LEU A 668 -7.69 1.51 5.26
CA LEU A 668 -7.47 0.25 5.98
C LEU A 668 -6.42 0.51 7.04
N ILE A 669 -5.40 1.35 6.76
CA ILE A 669 -4.75 2.11 7.83
C ILE A 669 -5.85 2.92 8.54
N GLY A 670 -6.59 3.78 7.82
CA GLY A 670 -7.71 4.52 8.41
C GLY A 670 -8.83 3.67 9.03
N LYS A 671 -9.13 2.44 8.55
CA LYS A 671 -10.19 1.58 9.15
C LYS A 671 -9.69 0.62 10.22
N ILE A 672 -8.47 0.10 10.14
CA ILE A 672 -7.87 -0.68 11.23
C ILE A 672 -7.53 0.27 12.37
N LEU A 673 -7.04 1.47 12.09
CA LEU A 673 -6.86 2.53 13.08
C LEU A 673 -8.21 2.99 13.66
N ALA A 674 -9.27 3.16 12.85
CA ALA A 674 -10.61 3.41 13.39
C ALA A 674 -11.19 2.26 14.23
N ILE A 675 -10.84 1.01 13.94
CA ILE A 675 -11.31 -0.17 14.69
C ILE A 675 -10.47 -0.41 15.95
N LEU A 676 -9.17 -0.10 15.95
CA LEU A 676 -8.32 -0.10 17.15
C LEU A 676 -8.49 1.14 18.04
N LEU A 677 -8.95 2.28 17.50
CA LEU A 677 -9.25 3.51 18.25
C LEU A 677 -10.76 3.74 18.50
N GLY A 678 -11.62 2.76 18.20
CA GLY A 678 -13.05 2.86 18.52
C GLY A 678 -13.85 3.94 17.75
N LEU A 679 -13.33 4.44 16.63
CA LEU A 679 -14.00 5.40 15.74
C LEU A 679 -15.12 4.74 14.91
N THR A 680 -16.12 4.24 15.64
CA THR A 680 -17.50 4.37 15.14
C THR A 680 -17.83 5.85 15.09
N GLN A 681 -18.41 6.32 13.97
CA GLN A 681 -19.05 7.64 13.92
C GLN A 681 -20.35 7.59 14.74
N THR A 682 -20.20 7.59 16.07
CA THR A 682 -21.19 8.16 16.98
C THR A 682 -20.96 9.67 17.02
N ALA A 683 -21.96 10.44 17.46
CA ALA A 683 -22.00 11.90 17.34
C ALA A 683 -21.03 12.67 18.29
N ASN A 684 -19.92 12.05 18.70
CA ASN A 684 -18.93 12.55 19.66
C ASN A 684 -17.47 12.28 19.22
N ALA A 685 -17.20 12.24 17.92
CA ALA A 685 -15.84 12.05 17.38
C ALA A 685 -14.89 13.21 17.77
N THR A 686 -13.63 12.89 18.06
CA THR A 686 -12.55 13.87 18.27
C THR A 686 -12.24 14.63 16.98
N PRO A 687 -12.04 15.95 17.01
CA PRO A 687 -11.65 16.71 15.83
C PRO A 687 -10.32 16.23 15.21
N ASP A 688 -10.25 16.29 13.89
CA ASP A 688 -9.18 15.76 13.05
C ASP A 688 -9.00 16.61 11.78
N ILE A 689 -8.12 16.20 10.87
CA ILE A 689 -7.96 16.88 9.57
C ILE A 689 -9.26 16.97 8.77
N CYS A 690 -10.15 15.97 8.85
CA CYS A 690 -11.42 16.02 8.15
C CYS A 690 -12.36 17.09 8.70
N SER A 691 -12.25 17.43 9.99
CA SER A 691 -12.96 18.55 10.61
C SER A 691 -12.56 19.92 10.02
N VAL A 692 -11.39 20.01 9.39
CA VAL A 692 -10.92 21.19 8.64
C VAL A 692 -11.32 21.10 7.16
N VAL A 693 -11.11 19.93 6.53
CA VAL A 693 -11.42 19.68 5.12
C VAL A 693 -12.92 19.77 4.80
N SER A 694 -13.78 19.42 5.76
CA SER A 694 -15.24 19.52 5.60
C SER A 694 -15.79 20.95 5.77
N THR A 695 -14.95 21.94 6.08
CA THR A 695 -15.43 23.34 6.19
C THR A 695 -15.74 23.91 4.81
N LYS A 696 -16.79 24.75 4.72
CA LYS A 696 -17.19 25.39 3.46
C LYS A 696 -16.05 26.24 2.86
N ASP A 697 -15.27 26.87 3.72
CA ASP A 697 -14.12 27.71 3.39
C ASP A 697 -12.79 26.95 3.25
N PHE A 698 -12.78 25.61 3.21
CA PHE A 698 -11.54 24.85 3.09
C PHE A 698 -10.68 25.29 1.90
N SER A 699 -11.29 25.45 0.70
CA SER A 699 -10.55 25.87 -0.50
C SER A 699 -10.09 27.34 -0.47
N THR A 700 -10.82 28.23 0.20
CA THR A 700 -10.47 29.65 0.34
C THR A 700 -9.40 29.86 1.42
N CYS A 701 -9.39 29.02 2.46
CA CYS A 701 -8.31 28.91 3.44
C CYS A 701 -7.01 28.37 2.81
N LEU A 702 -7.11 27.25 2.07
CA LEU A 702 -6.02 26.63 1.33
C LEU A 702 -5.32 27.61 0.38
N ASP A 703 -6.09 28.48 -0.31
CA ASP A 703 -5.58 29.58 -1.16
C ASP A 703 -4.48 29.09 -2.13
N MET A 704 -4.80 27.98 -2.81
CA MET A 704 -3.86 27.31 -3.70
C MET A 704 -3.69 28.11 -4.99
N ARG A 705 -2.45 28.48 -5.28
CA ARG A 705 -2.03 29.16 -6.51
C ARG A 705 -1.01 28.30 -7.21
N VAL A 706 -1.13 28.25 -8.53
CA VAL A 706 -0.22 27.52 -9.42
C VAL A 706 0.20 28.49 -10.52
N THR A 707 1.49 28.83 -10.57
CA THR A 707 2.03 29.79 -11.55
C THR A 707 3.14 29.12 -12.38
N PRO A 708 3.17 29.32 -13.71
CA PRO A 708 4.29 28.87 -14.52
C PRO A 708 5.61 29.50 -14.06
N THR A 709 6.68 28.71 -14.03
CA THR A 709 8.04 29.18 -13.69
C THR A 709 9.08 28.31 -14.38
N MET A 710 10.37 28.63 -14.19
CA MET A 710 11.49 27.82 -14.66
C MET A 710 12.17 27.07 -13.51
N CYS A 711 12.61 25.84 -13.79
CA CYS A 711 13.28 24.92 -12.86
C CYS A 711 14.60 24.37 -13.43
N GLY A 712 15.50 24.00 -12.52
CA GLY A 712 16.81 23.41 -12.84
C GLY A 712 17.91 24.44 -13.11
N SER A 713 19.15 24.00 -12.97
CA SER A 713 20.32 24.68 -13.56
C SER A 713 20.37 24.43 -15.07
N TYR A 714 21.18 25.21 -15.78
CA TYR A 714 21.19 25.30 -17.23
C TYR A 714 21.26 23.93 -17.96
N PRO A 715 20.42 23.66 -18.98
CA PRO A 715 19.35 24.52 -19.49
C PRO A 715 18.09 24.51 -18.58
N PRO A 716 17.48 25.67 -18.29
CA PRO A 716 16.26 25.74 -17.49
C PRO A 716 15.07 25.12 -18.24
N ARG A 717 14.21 24.40 -17.52
CA ARG A 717 13.00 23.77 -18.08
C ARG A 717 11.71 24.37 -17.49
N PRO A 718 10.59 24.40 -18.25
CA PRO A 718 9.31 24.88 -17.75
C PRO A 718 8.77 23.96 -16.65
N CYS A 719 8.26 24.57 -15.59
CA CYS A 719 7.68 23.90 -14.44
C CYS A 719 6.61 24.79 -13.77
N LEU A 720 6.08 24.36 -12.62
CA LEU A 720 5.05 25.08 -11.87
C LEU A 720 5.57 25.44 -10.48
N GLN A 721 5.33 26.67 -10.06
CA GLN A 721 5.39 27.08 -8.66
C GLN A 721 4.03 26.85 -8.02
N PHE A 722 4.04 26.20 -6.87
CA PHE A 722 2.86 25.91 -6.04
C PHE A 722 2.96 26.70 -4.75
N ASP A 723 1.97 27.54 -4.49
CA ASP A 723 1.85 28.30 -3.23
C ASP A 723 0.48 27.97 -2.59
N TYR A 724 0.46 27.47 -1.36
CA TYR A 724 -0.78 27.16 -0.63
C TYR A 724 -0.55 27.13 0.89
N TYR A 725 -1.63 26.99 1.66
CA TYR A 725 -1.60 26.94 3.12
C TYR A 725 -1.93 25.54 3.64
N VAL A 726 -1.14 25.06 4.61
CA VAL A 726 -1.29 23.73 5.24
C VAL A 726 -1.73 23.90 6.69
N PRO A 727 -2.79 23.22 7.16
CA PRO A 727 -3.25 23.29 8.54
C PRO A 727 -2.29 22.49 9.44
N GLN A 728 -1.78 23.11 10.52
CA GLN A 728 -0.71 22.56 11.36
C GLN A 728 -1.15 22.21 12.78
N THR A 729 -1.88 23.13 13.43
CA THR A 729 -2.08 23.11 14.89
C THR A 729 -3.52 23.48 15.21
N PHE A 730 -4.18 22.67 16.03
CA PHE A 730 -5.41 23.05 16.71
C PHE A 730 -5.10 23.77 18.02
N ILE A 731 -5.89 24.79 18.34
CA ILE A 731 -5.92 25.40 19.66
C ILE A 731 -7.32 25.23 20.24
N GLU A 732 -7.38 24.50 21.34
CA GLU A 732 -8.55 24.39 22.20
C GLU A 732 -8.53 25.53 23.24
N VAL A 733 -9.67 26.19 23.41
CA VAL A 733 -9.92 27.13 24.52
C VAL A 733 -11.22 26.76 25.22
N THR A 734 -11.18 26.56 26.53
CA THR A 734 -12.33 26.15 27.35
C THR A 734 -12.34 26.89 28.68
N THR A 735 -13.52 27.33 29.13
CA THR A 735 -13.70 27.82 30.50
C THR A 735 -13.85 26.66 31.49
N THR A 736 -14.55 25.59 31.10
CA THR A 736 -14.80 24.42 31.97
C THR A 736 -13.56 23.52 32.11
N PRO A 737 -13.12 23.17 33.33
CA PRO A 737 -11.99 22.29 33.57
C PRO A 737 -12.36 20.83 33.28
N LYS A 738 -11.33 20.00 33.02
CA LYS A 738 -11.45 18.56 32.68
C LYS A 738 -12.22 18.25 31.38
N VAL A 739 -12.82 19.24 30.72
CA VAL A 739 -13.40 19.11 29.38
C VAL A 739 -12.30 19.26 28.32
N SER A 740 -12.32 18.39 27.29
CA SER A 740 -11.51 18.57 26.08
C SER A 740 -12.23 18.06 24.83
N TYR A 741 -11.94 18.65 23.67
CA TYR A 741 -12.21 18.10 22.34
C TYR A 741 -11.44 16.80 22.07
N PHE A 742 -10.25 16.64 22.67
CA PHE A 742 -9.29 15.57 22.38
C PHE A 742 -9.24 14.47 23.46
N SER A 743 -10.21 14.43 24.37
CA SER A 743 -10.24 13.51 25.52
C SER A 743 -10.28 12.01 25.17
N ALA A 744 -10.54 11.64 23.91
CA ALA A 744 -10.49 10.25 23.45
C ALA A 744 -9.19 9.86 22.72
N LEU A 745 -8.22 10.78 22.56
CA LEU A 745 -6.87 10.42 22.11
C LEU A 745 -6.08 9.87 23.32
N PRO A 746 -5.54 8.64 23.29
CA PRO A 746 -4.99 7.99 24.49
C PRO A 746 -3.81 8.71 25.16
N VAL A 747 -2.94 9.38 24.39
CA VAL A 747 -1.78 10.09 24.96
C VAL A 747 -2.20 11.45 25.51
N ALA A 748 -3.03 12.20 24.78
CA ALA A 748 -3.62 13.45 25.25
C ALA A 748 -4.50 13.24 26.52
N SER A 749 -5.26 12.14 26.61
CA SER A 749 -6.07 11.83 27.80
C SER A 749 -5.20 11.46 29.01
N SER A 750 -4.06 10.80 28.80
CA SER A 750 -3.05 10.56 29.83
C SER A 750 -2.46 11.88 30.36
N GLN A 751 -2.10 12.83 29.48
CA GLN A 751 -1.65 14.17 29.89
C GLN A 751 -2.72 14.94 30.69
N LEU A 752 -3.98 14.89 30.24
CA LEU A 752 -5.10 15.51 30.97
C LEU A 752 -5.30 14.88 32.36
N ALA A 753 -5.09 13.57 32.49
CA ALA A 753 -5.15 12.87 33.77
C ALA A 753 -3.97 13.23 34.69
N SER A 754 -2.74 13.34 34.16
CA SER A 754 -1.56 13.73 34.93
C SER A 754 -1.64 15.19 35.42
N ALA A 755 -2.15 16.09 34.59
CA ALA A 755 -2.43 17.49 34.96
C ALA A 755 -3.52 17.61 36.04
N GLY A 756 -4.39 16.61 36.17
CA GLY A 756 -5.52 16.61 37.12
C GLY A 756 -5.15 16.71 38.61
N LYS A 757 -3.88 16.47 38.99
CA LYS A 757 -3.39 16.68 40.36
C LYS A 757 -3.13 18.15 40.72
N GLN A 758 -3.00 19.04 39.74
CA GLN A 758 -2.85 20.50 39.95
C GLN A 758 -4.18 21.28 39.84
N THR A 759 -5.32 20.62 39.59
CA THR A 759 -6.61 21.29 39.37
C THR A 759 -7.50 21.30 40.62
N SER A 760 -7.46 22.38 41.41
CA SER A 760 -8.46 22.65 42.47
C SER A 760 -9.08 24.06 42.45
N THR A 761 -8.62 25.00 41.61
CA THR A 761 -9.09 26.39 41.64
C THR A 761 -9.53 27.00 40.30
N TRP A 762 -9.27 26.36 39.15
CA TRP A 762 -9.35 27.05 37.85
C TRP A 762 -10.43 26.50 36.91
N GLY A 763 -11.20 27.42 36.30
CA GLY A 763 -12.26 27.14 35.33
C GLY A 763 -13.70 27.22 35.87
N ALA A 764 -13.90 27.74 37.08
CA ALA A 764 -15.22 27.98 37.67
C ALA A 764 -15.25 29.25 38.52
N ALA A 765 -15.10 30.41 37.87
CA ALA A 765 -15.49 31.71 38.41
C ALA A 765 -15.65 32.70 37.23
N GLU A 766 -16.90 33.02 36.89
CA GLU A 766 -17.22 34.38 36.46
C GLU A 766 -17.17 35.19 37.76
N GLY A 767 -16.06 35.91 37.99
CA GLY A 767 -16.01 36.85 39.10
C GLY A 767 -16.89 38.06 38.80
N ASP A 768 -17.42 38.71 39.83
CA ASP A 768 -18.49 39.74 39.75
C ASP A 768 -18.17 41.00 38.89
N HIS A 769 -17.00 41.05 38.23
CA HIS A 769 -16.52 42.13 37.38
C HIS A 769 -15.85 41.61 36.09
N GLU A 770 -16.61 41.41 35.00
CA GLU A 770 -16.18 41.22 33.58
C GLU A 770 -14.90 40.40 33.30
N THR A 771 -14.56 39.44 34.17
CA THR A 771 -13.26 38.75 34.15
C THR A 771 -13.48 37.26 33.93
N THR A 772 -12.98 36.74 32.81
CA THR A 772 -13.09 35.32 32.47
C THR A 772 -11.72 34.66 32.45
N SER A 773 -11.58 33.55 33.19
CA SER A 773 -10.39 32.70 33.14
C SER A 773 -10.62 31.49 32.23
N TYR A 774 -9.63 31.19 31.40
CA TYR A 774 -9.68 30.13 30.40
C TYR A 774 -8.51 29.16 30.57
N LEU A 775 -8.78 27.88 30.32
CA LEU A 775 -7.77 26.87 30.01
C LEU A 775 -7.60 26.81 28.50
N ALA A 776 -6.37 26.60 28.05
CA ALA A 776 -6.07 26.52 26.63
C ALA A 776 -4.92 25.55 26.34
N ARG A 777 -5.02 24.85 25.20
CA ARG A 777 -4.12 23.76 24.84
C ARG A 777 -3.86 23.77 23.34
N THR A 778 -2.61 23.51 22.94
CA THR A 778 -2.23 23.37 21.52
C THR A 778 -1.90 21.91 21.20
N ILE A 779 -2.27 21.45 20.01
CA ILE A 779 -2.03 20.08 19.54
C ILE A 779 -1.87 20.07 18.02
N THR A 780 -0.93 19.28 17.49
CA THR A 780 -0.84 19.02 16.04
C THR A 780 -2.19 18.50 15.52
N ILE A 781 -2.63 18.97 14.35
CA ILE A 781 -3.90 18.51 13.76
C ILE A 781 -3.78 17.02 13.40
N PRO A 782 -4.58 16.12 14.01
CA PRO A 782 -4.43 14.69 13.77
C PRO A 782 -4.70 14.32 12.30
N TYR A 783 -3.81 13.50 11.74
CA TYR A 783 -3.80 13.04 10.35
C TYR A 783 -3.53 14.14 9.30
N SER A 784 -3.05 15.32 9.72
CA SER A 784 -2.65 16.39 8.80
C SER A 784 -1.40 16.03 7.97
N TYR A 785 -0.45 15.27 8.53
CA TYR A 785 0.72 14.78 7.80
C TYR A 785 0.27 13.89 6.65
N LEU A 786 -0.49 12.83 6.96
CA LEU A 786 -0.94 11.83 6.00
C LEU A 786 -1.84 12.42 4.89
N ALA A 787 -2.52 13.53 5.16
CA ALA A 787 -3.38 14.20 4.18
C ALA A 787 -2.62 15.16 3.25
N PHE A 788 -1.49 15.72 3.70
CA PHE A 788 -0.73 16.73 2.96
C PHE A 788 0.68 16.30 2.53
N GLU A 789 1.19 15.14 2.96
CA GLU A 789 2.47 14.56 2.53
C GLU A 789 2.54 14.35 1.01
N GLU A 790 1.43 13.91 0.40
CA GLU A 790 1.30 13.71 -1.05
C GLU A 790 1.12 15.02 -1.85
N MET A 791 0.85 16.16 -1.19
CA MET A 791 0.74 17.46 -1.88
C MET A 791 2.13 17.93 -2.34
N PRO A 792 2.24 18.70 -3.46
CA PRO A 792 3.52 18.96 -4.13
C PRO A 792 4.61 19.59 -3.24
N CYS A 793 4.25 20.37 -2.22
CA CYS A 793 5.20 20.99 -1.31
C CYS A 793 5.23 20.36 0.09
N GLY A 794 4.42 19.33 0.34
CA GLY A 794 4.27 18.71 1.66
C GLY A 794 3.96 19.76 2.75
N GLY A 795 4.76 19.70 3.82
CA GLY A 795 4.90 20.79 4.79
C GLY A 795 3.97 20.74 6.01
N ALA A 796 3.17 19.67 6.16
CA ALA A 796 2.50 19.36 7.42
C ALA A 796 3.51 18.86 8.47
N ARG A 797 3.25 19.13 9.75
CA ARG A 797 4.04 18.62 10.89
C ARG A 797 3.90 17.09 11.00
N MET A 798 4.96 16.43 11.45
CA MET A 798 4.93 15.01 11.82
C MET A 798 3.83 14.75 12.87
N GLU A 799 3.09 13.66 12.71
CA GLU A 799 1.94 13.30 13.56
C GLU A 799 2.28 13.24 15.06
N ARG A 800 1.41 13.83 15.88
CA ARG A 800 1.47 13.76 17.35
C ARG A 800 0.05 13.65 17.90
N LEU A 801 -0.18 12.71 18.81
CA LEU A 801 -1.48 12.49 19.47
C LEU A 801 -1.49 12.98 20.93
N CYS A 802 -0.61 13.93 21.24
CA CYS A 802 -0.38 14.55 22.54
C CYS A 802 -0.42 16.08 22.40
N PHE A 803 -0.74 16.80 23.48
CA PHE A 803 -0.71 18.25 23.49
C PHE A 803 0.73 18.78 23.41
N ASP A 804 0.98 19.64 22.43
CA ASP A 804 2.21 20.40 22.26
C ASP A 804 2.43 21.37 23.42
N GLY A 805 1.36 22.01 23.90
CA GLY A 805 1.36 22.92 25.06
C GLY A 805 0.04 22.86 25.81
N MET A 806 0.10 22.94 27.14
CA MET A 806 -1.07 22.95 28.02
C MET A 806 -0.92 24.05 29.05
N SER A 807 -1.97 24.86 29.24
CA SER A 807 -2.06 25.84 30.32
C SER A 807 -1.77 25.23 31.71
N GLU A 808 -2.22 24.00 31.91
CA GLU A 808 -2.12 23.26 33.18
C GLU A 808 -0.69 22.81 33.48
N HIS A 809 0.19 22.76 32.47
CA HIS A 809 1.60 22.42 32.61
C HIS A 809 2.50 23.63 32.95
N LEU A 810 1.94 24.80 33.27
CA LEU A 810 2.68 26.04 33.57
C LEU A 810 2.44 26.57 35.00
N GLY A 811 1.89 25.73 35.88
CA GLY A 811 1.64 26.05 37.29
C GLY A 811 0.79 27.31 37.52
N SER A 812 1.08 28.03 38.61
CA SER A 812 0.40 29.28 38.98
C SER A 812 0.80 30.48 38.11
N HIS A 813 1.91 30.39 37.38
CA HIS A 813 2.42 31.48 36.55
C HIS A 813 1.53 31.76 35.34
N TRP A 814 0.87 30.75 34.76
CA TRP A 814 -0.09 30.97 33.66
C TRP A 814 -1.36 31.71 34.11
N ALA A 815 -1.89 31.44 35.30
CA ALA A 815 -3.07 32.17 35.78
C ALA A 815 -2.75 33.66 36.03
N THR A 816 -1.56 33.93 36.54
CA THR A 816 -1.20 35.26 37.08
C THR A 816 -0.30 36.11 36.18
N GLY A 817 0.32 35.49 35.16
CA GLY A 817 1.22 36.16 34.22
C GLY A 817 2.53 36.68 34.82
N HIS A 818 2.88 36.31 36.07
CA HIS A 818 4.00 36.91 36.80
C HIS A 818 5.35 36.83 36.05
N ALA A 819 5.62 35.73 35.36
CA ALA A 819 6.86 35.53 34.60
C ALA A 819 7.08 36.56 33.47
N ASP A 820 5.99 37.16 32.97
CA ASP A 820 6.01 38.15 31.88
C ASP A 820 5.94 39.61 32.37
N LYS A 821 5.60 39.87 33.65
CA LYS A 821 5.49 41.25 34.17
C LYS A 821 6.80 42.04 34.08
N LEU A 822 7.93 41.34 34.02
CA LEU A 822 9.27 41.91 33.90
C LEU A 822 9.82 41.91 32.46
N GLN A 823 9.05 41.46 31.47
CA GLN A 823 9.50 41.41 30.07
C GLN A 823 9.79 42.85 29.58
N PRO A 824 11.04 43.20 29.19
CA PRO A 824 11.39 44.58 28.82
C PRO A 824 10.51 45.17 27.71
N LYS A 825 10.02 44.38 26.75
CA LYS A 825 9.01 44.84 25.78
C LYS A 825 7.70 45.27 26.45
N PHE A 826 7.19 44.51 27.41
CA PHE A 826 5.98 44.84 28.15
C PHE A 826 6.18 46.12 28.98
N LEU A 827 7.30 46.23 29.71
CA LEU A 827 7.64 47.42 30.49
C LEU A 827 7.74 48.69 29.61
N ALA A 828 8.39 48.59 28.44
CA ALA A 828 8.51 49.71 27.50
C ALA A 828 7.14 50.19 26.96
N TRP A 829 6.22 49.27 26.63
CA TRP A 829 4.88 49.63 26.17
C TRP A 829 3.93 50.02 27.31
N ALA A 830 4.14 49.53 28.53
CA ALA A 830 3.42 49.94 29.74
C ALA A 830 3.70 51.40 30.11
N ALA A 831 4.89 51.93 29.77
CA ALA A 831 5.20 53.36 29.88
C ALA A 831 4.48 54.23 28.83
N ALA A 832 3.92 53.63 27.76
CA ALA A 832 3.25 54.35 26.66
C ALA A 832 1.92 53.66 26.22
N PRO A 833 0.93 53.50 27.11
CA PRO A 833 -0.26 52.68 26.85
C PRO A 833 -1.13 53.22 25.71
N LYS A 834 -1.19 54.55 25.51
CA LYS A 834 -1.90 55.17 24.37
C LYS A 834 -1.26 54.77 23.02
N MET A 835 0.07 54.71 22.96
CA MET A 835 0.79 54.26 21.76
C MET A 835 0.60 52.76 21.52
N CYS A 836 0.52 51.95 22.59
CA CYS A 836 0.20 50.52 22.51
C CYS A 836 -1.18 50.29 21.86
N LEU A 837 -2.20 51.03 22.31
CA LEU A 837 -3.54 50.97 21.74
C LEU A 837 -3.58 51.46 20.28
N LEU A 838 -2.85 52.54 19.96
CA LEU A 838 -2.73 53.03 18.58
C LEU A 838 -2.05 52.00 17.66
N LYS A 839 -0.97 51.35 18.13
CA LYS A 839 -0.32 50.24 17.40
C LYS A 839 -1.30 49.08 17.17
N GLY A 840 -2.06 48.71 18.20
CA GLY A 840 -3.10 47.68 18.09
C GLY A 840 -4.15 48.02 17.03
N ALA A 841 -4.69 49.25 17.07
CA ALA A 841 -5.64 49.74 16.09
C ALA A 841 -5.08 49.71 14.65
N ILE A 842 -3.85 50.19 14.44
CA ILE A 842 -3.16 50.14 13.13
C ILE A 842 -2.96 48.69 12.66
N SER A 843 -2.54 47.79 13.55
CA SER A 843 -2.33 46.38 13.20
C SER A 843 -3.61 45.70 12.71
N SER A 844 -4.77 46.07 13.29
CA SER A 844 -6.08 45.49 12.96
C SER A 844 -6.53 45.70 11.51
N VAL A 845 -5.93 46.65 10.80
CA VAL A 845 -6.25 47.04 9.41
C VAL A 845 -5.50 46.19 8.38
N GLY A 846 -4.44 45.48 8.77
CA GLY A 846 -3.75 44.55 7.85
C GLY A 846 -2.30 44.17 8.18
N PHE A 847 -1.77 44.54 9.35
CA PHE A 847 -0.39 44.21 9.71
C PHE A 847 -0.30 42.81 10.35
N GLN A 848 0.75 42.06 10.03
CA GLN A 848 1.00 40.74 10.63
C GLN A 848 1.77 40.90 11.95
N ASP A 849 1.08 40.77 13.09
CA ASP A 849 1.73 40.55 14.37
C ASP A 849 1.94 39.04 14.57
N GLY A 850 3.13 38.56 14.20
CA GLY A 850 3.60 37.19 14.44
C GLY A 850 4.96 37.19 15.12
N GLY A 851 5.25 36.15 15.93
CA GLY A 851 6.58 35.95 16.50
C GLY A 851 7.63 35.63 15.42
N ALA A 852 8.90 35.53 15.81
CA ALA A 852 9.95 35.09 14.90
C ALA A 852 9.71 33.65 14.42
N PRO A 853 10.19 33.26 13.22
CA PRO A 853 10.11 31.89 12.75
C PRO A 853 10.80 30.92 13.72
N SER A 854 10.09 29.88 14.16
CA SER A 854 10.63 28.85 15.07
C SER A 854 10.30 27.44 14.57
N GLY A 855 11.24 26.52 14.75
CA GLY A 855 11.02 25.09 14.54
C GLY A 855 10.38 24.45 15.78
N GLY A 856 9.47 23.49 15.58
CA GLY A 856 8.83 22.76 16.68
C GLY A 856 9.50 21.42 16.95
N SER A 857 10.06 21.24 18.16
CA SER A 857 10.55 19.97 18.71
C SER A 857 9.48 18.87 18.64
N PRO A 858 9.83 17.58 18.45
CA PRO A 858 8.89 16.46 18.49
C PRO A 858 8.33 16.14 19.90
N MET A 859 8.77 16.84 20.94
CA MET A 859 8.33 16.62 22.32
C MET A 859 6.89 17.10 22.58
N CYS A 860 6.18 16.33 23.41
CA CYS A 860 4.90 16.72 24.01
C CYS A 860 5.14 17.71 25.18
N SER A 861 4.12 18.47 25.56
CA SER A 861 4.19 19.27 26.79
C SER A 861 4.32 18.42 28.05
N PHE A 862 5.10 18.95 29.00
CA PHE A 862 5.43 18.38 30.30
C PHE A 862 5.25 19.46 31.38
N ASN A 863 5.03 19.06 32.64
CA ASN A 863 4.79 20.02 33.73
C ASN A 863 6.05 20.85 34.06
N ILE A 864 5.92 22.17 33.97
CA ILE A 864 6.88 23.19 34.37
C ILE A 864 6.26 23.94 35.56
N PRO A 865 6.51 23.52 36.82
CA PRO A 865 5.84 24.08 37.98
C PRO A 865 6.24 25.53 38.27
N GLU A 866 7.49 25.91 37.98
CA GLU A 866 8.03 27.26 38.13
C GLU A 866 8.71 27.71 36.83
N LEU A 867 8.43 28.94 36.39
CA LEU A 867 9.07 29.55 35.23
C LEU A 867 10.09 30.59 35.74
N PRO A 868 11.41 30.36 35.57
CA PRO A 868 12.39 31.39 35.91
C PRO A 868 12.17 32.64 35.04
N THR A 869 12.45 33.80 35.63
CA THR A 869 12.01 35.11 35.12
C THR A 869 12.46 35.42 33.69
N THR A 870 11.56 36.06 32.93
CA THR A 870 11.78 36.66 31.60
C THR A 870 12.34 35.73 30.53
N ILE A 871 11.48 34.89 29.95
CA ILE A 871 11.77 34.25 28.66
C ILE A 871 11.70 35.34 27.57
N PRO A 872 12.76 35.54 26.75
CA PRO A 872 12.75 36.51 25.66
C PRO A 872 11.65 36.16 24.67
N SER A 873 10.68 37.06 24.48
CA SER A 873 9.56 36.81 23.58
C SER A 873 9.62 37.71 22.35
N THR A 874 9.35 37.11 21.21
CA THR A 874 9.35 37.77 19.91
C THR A 874 7.99 38.36 19.56
N HIS A 875 6.93 37.90 20.22
CA HIS A 875 5.56 38.33 20.00
C HIS A 875 5.33 39.82 20.29
N SER A 876 4.45 40.45 19.50
CA SER A 876 3.99 41.82 19.70
C SER A 876 3.28 41.99 21.05
N VAL A 877 3.47 43.13 21.70
CA VAL A 877 2.80 43.47 22.97
C VAL A 877 1.36 43.91 22.77
N CYS A 878 1.05 44.49 21.61
CA CYS A 878 -0.22 45.15 21.34
C CYS A 878 -0.64 44.83 19.90
N ASN A 879 -1.75 44.11 19.75
CA ASN A 879 -2.36 43.79 18.46
C ASN A 879 -3.83 44.26 18.44
N GLY A 880 -4.54 44.09 17.33
CA GLY A 880 -5.93 44.54 17.20
C GLY A 880 -6.98 43.73 17.98
N TRP A 881 -6.56 42.76 18.80
CA TRP A 881 -7.43 42.08 19.78
C TRP A 881 -7.19 42.57 21.22
N GLY A 882 -6.04 43.20 21.50
CA GLY A 882 -5.75 43.82 22.78
C GLY A 882 -4.27 43.76 23.20
N VAL A 883 -4.03 43.92 24.50
CA VAL A 883 -2.69 43.81 25.09
C VAL A 883 -2.35 42.35 25.37
N PHE A 884 -1.30 41.89 24.72
CA PHE A 884 -0.90 40.49 24.71
C PHE A 884 -0.24 40.04 26.01
N TYR A 885 0.65 40.86 26.58
CA TYR A 885 1.32 40.58 27.86
C TYR A 885 0.56 41.18 29.06
N PRO A 886 0.70 40.58 30.26
CA PRO A 886 1.35 39.29 30.48
C PRO A 886 0.55 38.14 29.85
N ARG A 887 1.21 37.06 29.43
CA ARG A 887 0.55 35.89 28.81
C ARG A 887 -0.16 35.08 29.88
N SER A 888 -1.26 35.62 30.39
CA SER A 888 -2.11 34.97 31.38
C SER A 888 -3.29 34.26 30.74
N GLY A 889 -3.81 33.23 31.42
CA GLY A 889 -5.07 32.56 31.10
C GLY A 889 -6.33 33.39 31.35
N THR A 890 -6.19 34.58 31.92
CA THR A 890 -7.29 35.47 32.30
C THR A 890 -7.43 36.64 31.34
N TYR A 891 -8.67 36.94 30.97
CA TYR A 891 -9.04 38.09 30.15
C TYR A 891 -10.05 38.96 30.90
N HIS A 892 -9.84 40.27 30.87
CA HIS A 892 -10.73 41.27 31.42
C HIS A 892 -11.41 42.00 30.25
N GLY A 893 -12.74 41.93 30.19
CA GLY A 893 -13.55 42.62 29.18
C GLY A 893 -14.80 41.83 28.79
N PRO A 894 -15.84 42.51 28.27
CA PRO A 894 -17.19 41.93 28.12
C PRO A 894 -17.31 40.91 26.98
N ALA A 895 -16.36 40.89 26.03
CA ALA A 895 -16.44 40.07 24.83
C ALA A 895 -15.74 38.70 25.00
N SER A 896 -16.52 37.65 25.30
CA SER A 896 -16.01 36.27 25.46
C SER A 896 -15.26 35.74 24.22
N LEU A 897 -15.66 36.16 23.00
CA LEU A 897 -14.95 35.77 21.77
C LEU A 897 -13.54 36.35 21.73
N THR A 898 -13.42 37.67 21.91
CA THR A 898 -12.13 38.40 21.99
C THR A 898 -11.23 37.80 23.06
N GLY A 899 -11.80 37.50 24.24
CA GLY A 899 -11.08 36.81 25.30
C GLY A 899 -10.48 35.49 24.84
N SER A 900 -11.27 34.61 24.21
CA SER A 900 -10.73 33.34 23.72
C SER A 900 -9.71 33.45 22.58
N LEU A 901 -9.82 34.47 21.70
CA LEU A 901 -8.81 34.71 20.66
C LEU A 901 -7.49 35.17 21.28
N MET A 902 -7.55 36.08 22.27
CA MET A 902 -6.39 36.52 23.05
C MET A 902 -5.73 35.36 23.81
N ILE A 903 -6.53 34.51 24.47
CA ILE A 903 -5.99 33.34 25.17
C ILE A 903 -5.39 32.32 24.19
N ALA A 904 -6.01 32.09 23.03
CA ALA A 904 -5.47 31.20 22.00
C ALA A 904 -4.11 31.69 21.47
N SER A 905 -3.98 32.99 21.23
CA SER A 905 -2.71 33.64 20.87
C SER A 905 -1.65 33.48 21.98
N ARG A 906 -2.02 33.72 23.25
CA ARG A 906 -1.11 33.59 24.40
C ARG A 906 -0.58 32.17 24.59
N ILE A 907 -1.44 31.14 24.53
CA ILE A 907 -0.97 29.75 24.68
C ILE A 907 -0.10 29.34 23.48
N LYS A 908 -0.43 29.74 22.25
CA LYS A 908 0.40 29.50 21.04
C LYS A 908 1.83 29.99 21.22
N SER A 909 2.00 31.23 21.72
CA SER A 909 3.31 31.80 22.02
C SER A 909 4.07 30.97 23.06
N LEU A 910 3.42 30.57 24.16
CA LEU A 910 4.09 29.74 25.18
C LEU A 910 4.44 28.34 24.65
N SER A 911 3.57 27.73 23.83
CA SER A 911 3.88 26.48 23.13
C SER A 911 5.04 26.58 22.14
N SER A 912 5.33 27.77 21.64
CA SER A 912 6.43 28.03 20.70
C SER A 912 7.73 28.44 21.41
N GLU A 913 7.66 29.29 22.44
CA GLU A 913 8.82 29.92 23.09
C GLU A 913 9.23 29.29 24.43
N VAL A 914 8.33 28.54 25.08
CA VAL A 914 8.59 27.88 26.38
C VAL A 914 8.68 26.38 26.20
N PHE A 915 7.64 25.77 25.61
CA PHE A 915 7.65 24.32 25.33
C PHE A 915 8.46 23.94 24.08
N ASN A 916 8.83 24.93 23.23
CA ASN A 916 9.53 24.72 21.95
C ASN A 916 8.92 23.64 21.03
N SER A 917 7.62 23.38 21.17
CA SER A 917 6.91 22.22 20.57
C SER A 917 6.07 22.62 19.36
N THR A 918 5.43 23.80 19.43
CA THR A 918 4.60 24.38 18.37
C THR A 918 5.44 25.31 17.50
N PRO A 919 5.61 25.06 16.20
CA PRO A 919 6.33 25.96 15.31
C PRO A 919 5.54 27.26 15.11
N ASN A 920 6.25 28.33 14.78
CA ASN A 920 5.67 29.63 14.45
C ASN A 920 6.24 30.17 13.14
N SER A 921 5.44 30.90 12.38
CA SER A 921 5.81 31.51 11.10
C SER A 921 5.09 32.82 10.84
N LEU A 922 5.70 33.71 10.04
CA LEU A 922 5.20 35.07 9.82
C LEU A 922 3.86 35.10 9.07
N ASP A 923 3.70 34.23 8.05
CA ASP A 923 2.54 34.24 7.15
C ASP A 923 1.49 33.19 7.55
N GLU A 924 0.92 33.29 8.76
CA GLU A 924 -0.08 32.35 9.30
C GLU A 924 -1.52 32.84 9.16
N LYS A 925 -2.43 31.91 8.80
CA LYS A 925 -3.88 32.13 8.83
C LYS A 925 -4.51 31.36 9.98
N TRP A 926 -5.54 31.95 10.57
CA TRP A 926 -6.35 31.35 11.62
C TRP A 926 -7.75 31.04 11.07
N GLN A 927 -8.39 29.99 11.59
CA GLN A 927 -9.78 29.63 11.28
C GLN A 927 -10.45 29.09 12.55
N MET A 928 -11.72 29.43 12.79
CA MET A 928 -12.52 28.78 13.82
C MET A 928 -13.20 27.55 13.22
N ILE A 929 -13.16 26.42 13.93
CA ILE A 929 -13.74 25.13 13.52
C ILE A 929 -14.97 24.79 14.39
N SER A 930 -14.94 25.15 15.67
CA SER A 930 -16.04 24.95 16.63
C SER A 930 -16.18 26.21 17.50
N PRO A 931 -17.41 26.69 17.81
CA PRO A 931 -18.72 26.04 17.64
C PRO A 931 -19.27 26.00 16.21
N GLN A 932 -18.73 26.81 15.30
CA GLN A 932 -19.09 26.86 13.89
C GLN A 932 -17.85 27.14 13.04
N SER A 933 -17.86 26.72 11.76
CA SER A 933 -16.74 26.98 10.85
C SER A 933 -16.75 28.43 10.36
N SER A 934 -15.63 29.14 10.56
CA SER A 934 -15.39 30.46 9.99
C SER A 934 -14.61 30.37 8.66
N SER A 935 -14.57 31.47 7.93
CA SER A 935 -13.55 31.68 6.90
C SER A 935 -12.19 31.99 7.54
N CYS A 936 -11.09 31.90 6.78
CA CYS A 936 -9.77 32.23 7.30
C CYS A 936 -9.54 33.74 7.50
N PHE A 937 -8.82 34.05 8.58
CA PHE A 937 -8.47 35.41 9.05
C PHE A 937 -7.01 35.49 9.56
N ARG A 938 -6.57 36.68 9.98
CA ARG A 938 -5.23 36.91 10.56
C ARG A 938 -5.29 37.21 12.05
N GLU A 939 -4.18 36.93 12.73
CA GLU A 939 -3.97 37.28 14.14
C GLU A 939 -4.07 38.80 14.35
N GLY A 940 -4.78 39.26 15.38
CA GLY A 940 -5.02 40.68 15.64
C GLY A 940 -5.97 41.40 14.67
N GLN A 941 -6.62 40.72 13.71
CA GLN A 941 -7.53 41.37 12.76
C GLN A 941 -8.82 41.89 13.44
N ASN A 942 -9.34 43.03 12.97
CA ASN A 942 -10.51 43.73 13.53
C ASN A 942 -11.71 42.80 13.86
N ILE A 943 -12.17 42.82 15.12
CA ILE A 943 -13.19 41.89 15.66
C ILE A 943 -14.54 42.02 14.93
N ALA A 944 -15.01 43.24 14.65
CA ALA A 944 -16.28 43.45 13.96
C ALA A 944 -16.25 42.88 12.52
N TYR A 945 -15.09 42.92 11.87
CA TYR A 945 -14.87 42.24 10.58
C TYR A 945 -14.83 40.71 10.74
N LEU A 946 -14.20 40.19 11.79
CA LEU A 946 -14.17 38.75 12.08
C LEU A 946 -15.58 38.19 12.31
N GLU A 947 -16.38 38.86 13.11
CA GLU A 947 -17.76 38.46 13.40
C GLU A 947 -18.64 38.59 12.16
N ASN A 948 -18.64 39.74 11.48
CA ASN A 948 -19.61 40.03 10.43
C ASN A 948 -19.25 39.48 9.05
N ILE A 949 -17.96 39.45 8.68
CA ILE A 949 -17.50 39.06 7.34
C ILE A 949 -16.88 37.66 7.33
N LYS A 950 -16.15 37.28 8.39
CA LYS A 950 -15.51 35.96 8.48
C LYS A 950 -16.35 34.90 9.20
N ASN A 951 -17.51 35.27 9.73
CA ASN A 951 -18.43 34.39 10.47
C ASN A 951 -17.80 33.75 11.74
N VAL A 952 -16.84 34.44 12.35
CA VAL A 952 -16.27 34.07 13.66
C VAL A 952 -17.28 34.51 14.73
N ARG A 953 -18.33 33.72 14.97
CA ARG A 953 -19.41 34.02 15.94
C ARG A 953 -19.76 32.79 16.80
N ASP A 954 -20.35 33.02 17.96
CA ASP A 954 -20.79 31.95 18.87
C ASP A 954 -22.21 31.38 18.60
N LEU A 955 -22.87 31.76 17.50
CA LEU A 955 -24.26 31.35 17.19
C LEU A 955 -24.49 29.83 17.27
N GLY A 956 -23.52 29.02 16.85
CA GLY A 956 -23.56 27.56 16.98
C GLY A 956 -23.72 27.02 18.42
N LYS A 957 -23.41 27.80 19.46
CA LYS A 957 -23.63 27.42 20.87
C LYS A 957 -25.10 27.54 21.29
N LEU A 958 -25.89 28.39 20.63
CA LEU A 958 -27.32 28.59 20.94
C LEU A 958 -28.19 27.48 20.31
N MET A 959 -27.76 26.93 19.17
CA MET A 959 -28.54 25.94 18.40
C MET A 959 -28.19 24.48 18.70
N GLY A 960 -27.12 24.20 19.44
CA GLY A 960 -26.59 22.85 19.63
C GLY A 960 -26.48 22.42 21.09
N LYS A 961 -26.85 21.16 21.40
CA LYS A 961 -26.47 20.47 22.65
C LYS A 961 -24.98 20.08 22.64
N GLY A 962 -24.08 21.06 22.46
CA GLY A 962 -22.65 20.90 22.22
C GLY A 962 -21.76 21.37 23.38
N ARG A 963 -20.45 21.02 23.32
CA ARG A 963 -19.45 21.38 24.34
C ARG A 963 -19.20 22.91 24.35
N LYS A 964 -19.00 23.50 25.53
CA LYS A 964 -18.92 24.97 25.73
C LYS A 964 -17.64 25.65 25.19
N GLY A 965 -16.64 24.89 24.76
CA GLY A 965 -15.34 25.41 24.30
C GLY A 965 -15.38 26.14 22.94
N ARG A 966 -14.20 26.55 22.47
CA ARG A 966 -13.92 26.98 21.10
C ARG A 966 -12.70 26.22 20.58
N LEU A 967 -12.67 25.96 19.27
CA LEU A 967 -11.58 25.26 18.59
C LEU A 967 -11.15 26.06 17.36
N PHE A 968 -9.87 26.43 17.32
CA PHE A 968 -9.24 27.14 16.21
C PHE A 968 -8.21 26.25 15.51
N SER A 969 -8.02 26.41 14.20
CA SER A 969 -6.91 25.84 13.44
C SER A 969 -5.98 26.94 12.92
N ILE A 970 -4.68 26.67 12.99
CA ILE A 970 -3.62 27.52 12.44
C ILE A 970 -3.09 26.87 11.16
N TRP A 971 -2.90 27.71 10.14
CA TRP A 971 -2.45 27.34 8.82
C TRP A 971 -1.14 28.06 8.49
N LYS A 972 -0.15 27.31 8.05
CA LYS A 972 1.17 27.81 7.60
C LYS A 972 1.25 27.79 6.09
N LYS A 973 1.73 28.87 5.48
CA LYS A 973 2.04 28.90 4.04
C LYS A 973 3.23 28.01 3.68
N VAL A 974 3.12 27.33 2.55
CA VAL A 974 4.18 26.54 1.92
C VAL A 974 4.33 26.96 0.45
N SER A 975 5.55 26.89 -0.06
CA SER A 975 5.90 27.26 -1.43
C SER A 975 6.95 26.28 -1.97
N CYS A 976 6.80 25.83 -3.21
CA CYS A 976 7.79 25.00 -3.88
C CYS A 976 7.66 25.05 -5.40
N LYS A 977 8.71 24.62 -6.10
CA LYS A 977 8.69 24.42 -7.56
C LYS A 977 8.69 22.92 -7.88
N LYS A 978 7.84 22.49 -8.82
CA LYS A 978 7.69 21.09 -9.26
C LYS A 978 7.40 21.01 -10.76
N ASP A 979 7.79 19.91 -11.40
CA ASP A 979 7.57 19.68 -12.84
C ASP A 979 6.08 19.65 -13.22
N LEU A 980 5.77 19.97 -14.49
CA LEU A 980 4.42 20.24 -15.01
C LEU A 980 3.35 19.19 -14.65
N TYR A 981 3.72 17.90 -14.56
CA TYR A 981 2.77 16.82 -14.25
C TYR A 981 2.08 17.00 -12.88
N TRP A 982 2.75 17.64 -11.91
CA TRP A 982 2.19 17.91 -10.59
C TRP A 982 0.92 18.77 -10.63
N GLY A 983 0.70 19.54 -11.70
CA GLY A 983 -0.53 20.34 -11.85
C GLY A 983 -1.79 19.47 -11.85
N ALA A 984 -1.79 18.38 -12.62
CA ALA A 984 -2.90 17.42 -12.68
C ALA A 984 -2.93 16.49 -11.45
N THR A 985 -1.76 16.11 -10.92
CA THR A 985 -1.70 15.29 -9.71
C THR A 985 -2.30 16.01 -8.50
N THR A 986 -2.02 17.30 -8.33
CA THR A 986 -2.48 18.06 -7.15
C THR A 986 -3.99 18.29 -7.14
N THR A 987 -4.62 18.54 -8.30
CA THR A 987 -6.08 18.65 -8.38
C THR A 987 -6.77 17.33 -8.05
N ALA A 988 -6.20 16.20 -8.47
CA ALA A 988 -6.69 14.87 -8.10
C ALA A 988 -6.55 14.59 -6.59
N ILE A 989 -5.43 14.95 -5.97
CA ILE A 989 -5.22 14.81 -4.51
C ILE A 989 -6.24 15.63 -3.73
N LEU A 990 -6.46 16.90 -4.10
CA LEU A 990 -7.45 17.75 -3.44
C LEU A 990 -8.89 17.22 -3.57
N ALA A 991 -9.24 16.67 -4.75
CA ALA A 991 -10.54 16.02 -4.96
C ALA A 991 -10.69 14.76 -4.09
N ALA A 992 -9.64 13.94 -4.00
CA ALA A 992 -9.62 12.75 -3.15
C ALA A 992 -9.73 13.09 -1.66
N MET A 993 -8.99 14.09 -1.18
CA MET A 993 -9.04 14.57 0.21
C MET A 993 -10.44 15.10 0.57
N LYS A 994 -11.03 15.95 -0.28
CA LYS A 994 -12.43 16.40 -0.09
C LYS A 994 -13.42 15.23 -0.09
N GLY A 995 -13.25 14.25 -0.99
CA GLY A 995 -14.09 13.05 -1.06
C GLY A 995 -13.96 12.12 0.14
N MET A 996 -12.77 12.01 0.75
CA MET A 996 -12.53 11.21 1.96
C MET A 996 -13.21 11.81 3.20
N CYS A 997 -13.23 13.13 3.30
CA CYS A 997 -13.80 13.87 4.43
C CYS A 997 -15.26 14.31 4.22
N ALA A 998 -15.88 13.95 3.08
CA ALA A 998 -17.28 14.27 2.81
C ALA A 998 -18.21 13.55 3.81
N PRO A 999 -19.20 14.25 4.42
CA PRO A 999 -20.20 13.60 5.24
C PRO A 999 -21.00 12.61 4.38
N LYS A 1000 -21.17 11.38 4.85
CA LYS A 1000 -22.01 10.39 4.16
C LYS A 1000 -23.43 10.92 4.09
N SER A 1001 -23.93 11.18 2.89
CA SER A 1001 -25.35 11.48 2.69
C SER A 1001 -26.19 10.30 3.18
N THR A 1002 -26.89 10.51 4.29
CA THR A 1002 -28.00 9.64 4.67
C THR A 1002 -29.11 9.88 3.66
N GLY A 1003 -29.18 9.03 2.63
CA GLY A 1003 -30.13 9.17 1.53
C GLY A 1003 -31.55 9.43 2.03
N LYS A 1004 -32.01 10.65 1.80
CA LYS A 1004 -33.39 11.11 2.05
C LYS A 1004 -33.90 12.05 0.97
N ASP A 1005 -33.01 12.70 0.22
CA ASP A 1005 -33.35 13.51 -0.95
C ASP A 1005 -32.82 12.83 -2.23
N LEU A 1006 -33.61 11.87 -2.73
CA LEU A 1006 -33.63 11.32 -4.09
C LEU A 1006 -34.92 10.50 -4.26
#